data_AF-A0A954XZ56-F1
#
_entry.id   AF-A0A954XZ56-F1
#
_cell.length_a   1.000
_cell.length_b   1.000
_cell.length_c   1.000
_cell.angle_alpha   90.00
_cell.angle_beta   90.00
_cell.angle_gamma   90.00
#
_symmetry.space_group_name_H-M   'P 1'
#
loop_
_entity.id
_entity.type
_entity.pdbx_description
1 polymer ?
#
loop_
_entity_poly.entity_id
_entity_poly.type
_entity_poly.pdbx_seq_one_letter_code
_entity_poly.pdbx_strand_id
1 'polypeptide(L)'
;MNLPASPPPAPSRSGRGRRWLSCSLLVALGLIIAMGQMGCQRQSSRGRSGRSTTGSARRAQSEVLLAGVGEILNELPERVDLNLAPAQPLLTAQTSSDGREVLATITVNPASPESGINYLRLATSNANFRALGVRPQDVVRLYYVSSDQETADRGLEERSSIELTVRRIDSADPENSLILMGSLNGEVTVPERIEIWRYSDKRMEEISADMTRYERIRVPPVGWEPSADRGALQQLVERANQWLRSLPEEQAPWQPAALLATLPAEVRSAKGVAEPLTPENLTDGQFAEYEGRMLQQAVWMRDIAAWARGGALTDADTAAALLDWTVRNIQLDTPAAARTVHFPWQAVMYGHGSAEHRGWVFVELCRQRGIPAVMVSFAPSADAEPARVLPAALVGDDLLLFDPEYGLPLPGADGPATLTEVQSHPDLLRKFDLPDAPYPLNAENTKYATVQIVATPLQLSRRARLLEDALEGTQIVTLAADVDALQQRLAKLPGVDAVTLWPGAFDGLASSYTTSPKTRTAEVMQFTPLAQLPELWQARTLHFQGFKDVPRELRDDTLAEPKDGHRDAVGLYQHKRVRASDALLQVLDPAKQQVYGASKQAASYWLGLLSYDRGNLTAANNWLNQRSFAAYPDGIWLEGGRYNFARTLHRLADGDAESTIAAIELLQSTPRAAPSWAGNQVLARQWAEALQGDSAEDGPGDEPSEENPAAAAEGDGTEDAGESAAEDSATPAAESAQTE
;
A
#
# COMPACT_ATOMS: atom_id res chain seq x y z
N MET A 1 66.41 -23.65 27.22
CA MET A 1 67.25 -22.63 27.88
C MET A 1 66.32 -21.69 28.63
N ASN A 2 66.47 -21.71 29.96
CA ASN A 2 65.95 -20.90 31.06
C ASN A 2 64.44 -20.59 31.19
N LEU A 3 63.95 -21.18 32.28
CA LEU A 3 62.67 -21.18 32.99
C LEU A 3 62.40 -19.86 33.80
N PRO A 4 61.24 -19.74 34.49
CA PRO A 4 60.46 -18.51 34.73
C PRO A 4 60.50 -18.02 36.21
N ALA A 5 59.71 -17.00 36.57
CA ALA A 5 59.35 -16.72 37.98
C ALA A 5 58.01 -15.95 38.15
N SER A 6 57.30 -16.31 39.23
CA SER A 6 55.93 -16.02 39.68
C SER A 6 55.79 -14.73 40.56
N PRO A 7 54.58 -14.37 41.10
CA PRO A 7 54.20 -13.09 41.76
C PRO A 7 54.32 -13.16 43.31
N PRO A 8 53.56 -12.47 44.21
CA PRO A 8 52.88 -11.15 44.33
C PRO A 8 53.53 -10.31 45.51
N PRO A 9 52.91 -9.35 46.30
CA PRO A 9 51.71 -9.52 47.17
C PRO A 9 50.83 -8.24 47.46
N ALA A 10 49.70 -8.45 48.17
CA ALA A 10 49.01 -7.44 49.00
C ALA A 10 49.31 -7.70 50.50
N PRO A 11 49.29 -6.70 51.40
CA PRO A 11 48.19 -6.52 52.39
C PRO A 11 47.96 -5.01 52.72
N SER A 12 47.02 -4.49 53.51
CA SER A 12 46.46 -4.89 54.81
C SER A 12 45.23 -4.03 55.22
N ARG A 13 44.39 -4.61 56.10
CA ARG A 13 43.23 -4.04 56.83
C ARG A 13 43.61 -3.08 57.98
N SER A 14 42.73 -2.11 58.29
CA SER A 14 42.30 -1.67 59.64
C SER A 14 41.31 -0.50 59.50
N GLY A 15 40.20 -0.28 60.24
CA GLY A 15 39.56 -0.92 61.38
C GLY A 15 38.17 -0.23 61.56
N ARG A 16 37.11 -0.99 61.85
CA ARG A 16 36.34 -0.98 63.11
C ARG A 16 36.04 0.41 63.73
N GLY A 17 34.75 0.77 63.82
CA GLY A 17 34.26 1.79 64.75
C GLY A 17 32.77 2.17 64.67
N ARG A 18 31.91 1.45 65.43
CA ARG A 18 30.67 1.90 66.14
C ARG A 18 29.64 2.76 65.37
N ARG A 19 28.47 2.23 64.98
CA ARG A 19 27.20 2.12 65.77
C ARG A 19 26.96 3.25 66.78
N TRP A 20 25.95 4.09 66.55
CA TRP A 20 24.94 4.51 67.53
C TRP A 20 23.58 4.70 66.83
N LEU A 21 22.56 4.04 67.39
CA LEU A 21 21.13 4.17 67.12
C LEU A 21 20.60 5.49 67.71
N SER A 22 19.47 5.97 67.18
CA SER A 22 18.19 6.27 67.89
C SER A 22 17.35 7.18 66.98
N CYS A 23 16.28 6.70 66.32
CA CYS A 23 14.90 6.51 66.84
C CYS A 23 14.24 7.77 67.40
N SER A 24 13.18 8.24 66.71
CA SER A 24 11.81 8.54 67.20
C SER A 24 11.13 9.59 66.30
N LEU A 25 10.04 9.25 65.57
CA LEU A 25 8.62 9.38 65.97
C LEU A 25 8.19 10.87 66.14
N LEU A 26 7.07 11.44 65.67
CA LEU A 26 5.75 10.99 65.18
C LEU A 26 5.01 12.20 64.55
N VAL A 27 4.22 11.94 63.49
CA VAL A 27 2.80 12.34 63.25
C VAL A 27 2.31 13.78 63.55
N ALA A 28 1.79 14.48 62.53
CA ALA A 28 0.34 14.76 62.35
C ALA A 28 0.03 15.79 61.24
N LEU A 29 -0.93 15.40 60.41
CA LEU A 29 -1.90 16.12 59.54
C LEU A 29 -2.11 17.64 59.71
N GLY A 30 -2.32 18.32 58.56
CA GLY A 30 -2.98 19.64 58.51
C GLY A 30 -2.98 20.27 57.11
N LEU A 31 -3.99 19.91 56.31
CA LEU A 31 -4.30 20.41 54.96
C LEU A 31 -4.85 21.86 55.02
N ILE A 32 -4.62 22.68 53.98
CA ILE A 32 -5.49 23.76 53.39
C ILE A 32 -4.78 25.10 53.02
N ILE A 33 -4.78 25.36 51.69
CA ILE A 33 -4.92 26.64 50.94
C ILE A 33 -3.69 27.53 50.57
N ALA A 34 -3.40 27.45 49.26
CA ALA A 34 -3.24 28.49 48.23
C ALA A 34 -2.10 29.54 48.23
N MET A 35 -1.32 29.41 47.14
CA MET A 35 -0.84 30.42 46.18
C MET A 35 -0.30 31.77 46.65
N GLY A 36 0.91 32.07 46.16
CA GLY A 36 1.19 33.37 45.56
C GLY A 36 2.34 34.16 46.19
N GLN A 37 3.59 33.74 45.96
CA GLN A 37 4.74 34.62 46.16
C GLN A 37 5.66 34.55 44.93
N MET A 38 5.58 35.63 44.14
CA MET A 38 6.57 36.06 43.16
C MET A 38 7.97 36.06 43.77
N GLY A 39 8.89 35.32 43.16
CA GLY A 39 10.30 35.28 43.51
C GLY A 39 11.13 36.21 42.63
N CYS A 40 11.75 37.19 43.28
CA CYS A 40 12.64 38.22 42.78
C CYS A 40 13.60 37.81 41.64
N GLN A 41 13.62 38.63 40.59
CA GLN A 41 14.65 38.70 39.56
C GLN A 41 16.03 38.97 40.18
N ARG A 42 16.94 38.00 40.06
CA ARG A 42 18.38 38.20 40.22
C ARG A 42 18.98 38.53 38.85
N GLN A 43 19.35 39.78 38.66
CA GLN A 43 20.23 40.23 37.57
C GLN A 43 21.54 39.43 37.63
N SER A 44 21.76 38.56 36.64
CA SER A 44 23.07 38.01 36.36
C SER A 44 23.75 38.85 35.27
N SER A 45 24.98 39.21 35.58
CA SER A 45 25.90 40.01 34.80
C SER A 45 26.01 39.57 33.34
N ARG A 46 25.92 40.54 32.43
CA ARG A 46 26.30 40.43 31.01
C ARG A 46 27.79 40.08 30.90
N GLY A 47 28.09 38.79 30.96
CA GLY A 47 29.31 38.21 30.44
C GLY A 47 29.16 38.07 28.93
N ARG A 48 29.82 38.96 28.17
CA ARG A 48 29.90 38.92 26.72
C ARG A 48 30.78 37.73 26.32
N SER A 49 30.23 36.52 26.34
CA SER A 49 30.84 35.38 25.68
C SER A 49 30.48 35.46 24.19
N GLY A 50 31.49 35.54 23.34
CA GLY A 50 31.35 35.24 21.92
C GLY A 50 31.02 33.76 21.77
N ARG A 51 29.77 33.39 22.07
CA ARG A 51 29.19 32.09 21.73
C ARG A 51 28.98 32.08 20.22
N SER A 52 29.54 31.09 19.55
CA SER A 52 29.49 30.92 18.09
C SER A 52 28.06 31.06 17.57
N THR A 53 27.74 32.21 16.99
CA THR A 53 26.46 32.48 16.30
C THR A 53 26.20 31.49 15.17
N THR A 54 27.26 30.93 14.59
CA THR A 54 27.24 29.90 13.55
C THR A 54 26.63 28.56 14.01
N GLY A 55 26.91 28.09 15.23
CA GLY A 55 26.37 26.82 15.73
C GLY A 55 24.87 26.86 16.02
N SER A 56 24.39 28.00 16.55
CA SER A 56 22.96 28.22 16.81
C SER A 56 22.15 28.34 15.52
N ALA A 57 22.69 29.02 14.50
CA ALA A 57 22.03 29.18 13.20
C ALA A 57 21.93 27.86 12.44
N ARG A 58 22.99 27.04 12.45
CA ARG A 58 23.01 25.72 11.80
C ARG A 58 21.99 24.76 12.42
N ARG A 59 21.86 24.78 13.77
CA ARG A 59 20.85 23.96 14.47
C ARG A 59 19.43 24.38 14.13
N ALA A 60 19.14 25.68 14.16
CA ALA A 60 17.82 26.20 13.77
C ALA A 60 17.46 25.84 12.31
N GLN A 61 18.43 25.91 11.39
CA GLN A 61 18.22 25.50 9.99
C GLN A 61 17.93 23.99 9.87
N SER A 62 18.66 23.15 10.63
CA SER A 62 18.43 21.71 10.68
C SER A 62 17.03 21.37 11.20
N GLU A 63 16.56 22.05 12.24
CA GLU A 63 15.21 21.87 12.82
C GLU A 63 14.11 22.24 11.80
N VAL A 64 14.30 23.33 11.03
CA VAL A 64 13.36 23.72 9.96
C VAL A 64 13.32 22.71 8.82
N LEU A 65 14.48 22.18 8.40
CA LEU A 65 14.54 21.16 7.34
C LEU A 65 13.82 19.87 7.77
N LEU A 66 14.05 19.43 9.01
CA LEU A 66 13.41 18.25 9.59
C LEU A 66 11.89 18.43 9.73
N ALA A 67 11.44 19.59 10.22
CA ALA A 67 10.03 19.92 10.28
C ALA A 67 9.36 19.83 8.90
N GLY A 68 10.02 20.34 7.85
CA GLY A 68 9.55 20.23 6.48
C GLY A 68 9.51 18.79 5.93
N VAL A 69 10.43 17.92 6.36
CA VAL A 69 10.39 16.48 6.02
C VAL A 69 9.17 15.83 6.66
N GLY A 70 8.96 16.05 7.96
CA GLY A 70 7.82 15.49 8.69
C GLY A 70 6.46 15.99 8.20
N GLU A 71 6.37 17.27 7.83
CA GLU A 71 5.19 17.88 7.19
C GLU A 71 4.88 17.18 5.86
N ILE A 72 5.86 17.06 4.95
CA ILE A 72 5.66 16.39 3.67
C ILE A 72 5.18 14.96 3.88
N LEU A 73 5.83 14.19 4.75
CA LEU A 73 5.47 12.80 5.03
C LEU A 73 4.01 12.65 5.50
N ASN A 74 3.52 13.55 6.35
CA ASN A 74 2.16 13.48 6.88
C ASN A 74 1.08 14.01 5.92
N GLU A 75 1.46 14.85 4.96
CA GLU A 75 0.57 15.47 3.98
C GLU A 75 0.68 14.87 2.58
N LEU A 76 1.39 13.74 2.40
CA LEU A 76 1.59 13.12 1.08
C LEU A 76 0.28 12.94 0.28
N PRO A 77 -0.86 12.50 0.87
CA PRO A 77 -2.13 12.40 0.14
C PRO A 77 -2.68 13.76 -0.34
N GLU A 78 -2.41 14.85 0.37
CA GLU A 78 -2.85 16.21 0.04
C GLU A 78 -1.95 16.87 -1.01
N ARG A 79 -0.73 16.36 -1.18
CA ARG A 79 0.26 16.84 -2.15
C ARG A 79 0.18 16.14 -3.51
N VAL A 80 -0.89 15.40 -3.77
CA VAL A 80 -1.15 14.80 -5.08
C VAL A 80 -1.60 15.89 -6.06
N ASP A 81 -0.91 16.01 -7.18
CA ASP A 81 -1.32 16.93 -8.23
C ASP A 81 -2.50 16.36 -9.03
N LEU A 82 -3.69 16.91 -8.79
CA LEU A 82 -4.91 16.54 -9.50
C LEU A 82 -5.06 17.24 -10.85
N ASN A 83 -4.24 18.26 -11.14
CA ASN A 83 -4.37 19.08 -12.33
C ASN A 83 -3.81 18.42 -13.59
N LEU A 84 -3.96 17.10 -13.74
CA LEU A 84 -3.66 16.41 -14.98
C LEU A 84 -4.78 16.65 -15.98
N ALA A 85 -4.57 17.60 -16.88
CA ALA A 85 -5.49 17.85 -17.97
C ALA A 85 -5.12 16.96 -19.18
N PRO A 86 -6.05 16.13 -19.70
CA PRO A 86 -5.75 15.20 -20.78
C PRO A 86 -5.38 15.94 -22.09
N ALA A 87 -4.81 15.20 -23.04
CA ALA A 87 -4.62 15.71 -24.39
C ALA A 87 -5.97 16.16 -24.96
N GLN A 88 -6.08 17.43 -25.32
CA GLN A 88 -7.25 18.00 -25.97
C GLN A 88 -7.05 17.93 -27.49
N PRO A 89 -8.02 17.40 -28.23
CA PRO A 89 -7.96 17.44 -29.69
C PRO A 89 -8.04 18.91 -30.14
N LEU A 90 -7.01 19.39 -30.84
CA LEU A 90 -7.07 20.65 -31.58
C LEU A 90 -7.68 20.43 -32.96
N LEU A 91 -7.28 19.34 -33.61
CA LEU A 91 -7.68 19.00 -34.96
C LEU A 91 -8.03 17.52 -35.06
N THR A 92 -9.31 17.24 -35.32
CA THR A 92 -9.84 15.93 -35.68
C THR A 92 -10.85 16.11 -36.82
N ALA A 93 -11.47 15.03 -37.28
CA ALA A 93 -12.57 15.13 -38.23
C ALA A 93 -13.73 15.98 -37.67
N GLN A 94 -13.98 15.96 -36.36
CA GLN A 94 -15.06 16.72 -35.74
C GLN A 94 -14.73 18.22 -35.60
N THR A 95 -13.46 18.58 -35.51
CA THR A 95 -13.02 19.98 -35.38
C THR A 95 -12.51 20.60 -36.68
N SER A 96 -12.51 19.84 -37.77
CA SER A 96 -12.27 20.35 -39.13
C SER A 96 -13.46 21.21 -39.58
N SER A 97 -13.22 22.13 -40.52
CA SER A 97 -14.23 23.10 -40.95
C SER A 97 -15.43 22.47 -41.67
N ASP A 98 -15.27 21.24 -42.17
CA ASP A 98 -16.29 20.52 -42.94
C ASP A 98 -16.74 19.20 -42.29
N GLY A 99 -16.26 18.88 -41.08
CA GLY A 99 -16.61 17.65 -40.36
C GLY A 99 -15.98 16.38 -40.94
N ARG A 100 -15.01 16.48 -41.85
CA ARG A 100 -14.36 15.34 -42.52
C ARG A 100 -12.92 15.16 -42.07
N GLU A 101 -12.35 13.99 -42.39
CA GLU A 101 -10.95 13.67 -42.10
C GLU A 101 -10.01 14.73 -42.69
N VAL A 102 -8.97 15.06 -41.93
CA VAL A 102 -7.91 15.96 -42.36
C VAL A 102 -6.77 15.12 -42.88
N LEU A 103 -6.33 15.36 -44.11
CA LEU A 103 -5.28 14.58 -44.75
C LEU A 103 -4.02 15.44 -44.92
N ALA A 104 -2.85 14.83 -44.73
CA ALA A 104 -1.57 15.49 -44.90
C ALA A 104 -0.54 14.57 -45.54
N THR A 105 0.45 15.19 -46.20
CA THR A 105 1.67 14.53 -46.67
C THR A 105 2.84 14.94 -45.79
N ILE A 106 3.89 14.11 -45.74
CA ILE A 106 5.12 14.41 -45.02
C ILE A 106 6.31 14.13 -45.93
N THR A 107 7.08 15.16 -46.26
CA THR A 107 8.19 15.10 -47.22
C THR A 107 9.44 15.75 -46.64
N VAL A 108 10.51 15.80 -47.43
CA VAL A 108 11.69 16.63 -47.13
C VAL A 108 11.30 18.11 -47.14
N ASN A 109 11.80 18.87 -46.16
CA ASN A 109 11.61 20.33 -46.12
C ASN A 109 12.41 21.00 -47.26
N PRO A 110 11.76 21.65 -48.25
CA PRO A 110 12.48 22.26 -49.38
C PRO A 110 13.41 23.40 -48.96
N ALA A 111 13.12 24.08 -47.85
CA ALA A 111 13.95 25.15 -47.30
C ALA A 111 15.12 24.63 -46.45
N SER A 112 15.12 23.36 -46.07
CA SER A 112 16.20 22.73 -45.28
C SER A 112 16.30 21.24 -45.57
N PRO A 113 16.79 20.84 -46.77
CA PRO A 113 16.76 19.44 -47.20
C PRO A 113 17.56 18.49 -46.30
N GLU A 114 18.60 19.01 -45.63
CA GLU A 114 19.46 18.23 -44.72
C GLU A 114 18.76 17.85 -43.40
N SER A 115 17.58 18.41 -43.11
CA SER A 115 16.81 18.11 -41.88
C SER A 115 15.99 16.82 -41.95
N GLY A 116 16.05 16.09 -43.08
CA GLY A 116 15.29 14.86 -43.29
C GLY A 116 13.82 15.09 -43.64
N ILE A 117 13.03 14.03 -43.49
CA ILE A 117 11.61 13.94 -43.84
C ILE A 117 10.77 14.37 -42.63
N ASN A 118 10.62 15.67 -42.46
CA ASN A 118 9.96 16.27 -41.28
C ASN A 118 9.01 17.42 -41.61
N TYR A 119 8.68 17.61 -42.89
CA TYR A 119 7.84 18.69 -43.37
C TYR A 119 6.44 18.17 -43.66
N LEU A 120 5.49 18.50 -42.78
CA LEU A 120 4.09 18.10 -42.92
C LEU A 120 3.31 19.20 -43.63
N ARG A 121 2.52 18.83 -44.63
CA ARG A 121 1.64 19.75 -45.36
C ARG A 121 0.24 19.19 -45.49
N LEU A 122 -0.77 20.01 -45.18
CA LEU A 122 -2.16 19.67 -45.42
C LEU A 122 -2.42 19.44 -46.91
N ALA A 123 -3.04 18.31 -47.23
CA ALA A 123 -3.58 18.02 -48.54
C ALA A 123 -5.05 18.46 -48.65
N THR A 124 -5.75 18.57 -47.53
CA THR A 124 -7.13 19.04 -47.45
C THR A 124 -7.19 20.50 -47.00
N SER A 125 -8.13 21.27 -47.56
CA SER A 125 -8.35 22.69 -47.19
C SER A 125 -9.36 22.86 -46.05
N ASN A 126 -9.56 21.83 -45.23
CA ASN A 126 -10.56 21.79 -44.15
C ASN A 126 -9.95 22.02 -42.74
N ALA A 127 -8.71 22.50 -42.67
CA ALA A 127 -8.04 22.85 -41.43
C ALA A 127 -7.10 24.05 -41.64
N ASN A 128 -6.82 24.77 -40.55
CA ASN A 128 -5.87 25.89 -40.56
C ASN A 128 -5.07 25.89 -39.26
N PHE A 129 -3.78 25.55 -39.33
CA PHE A 129 -2.94 25.35 -38.14
C PHE A 129 -2.79 26.63 -37.32
N ARG A 130 -2.64 27.80 -37.97
CA ARG A 130 -2.57 29.08 -37.27
C ARG A 130 -3.87 29.42 -36.56
N ALA A 131 -5.02 29.25 -37.22
CA ALA A 131 -6.33 29.58 -36.66
C ALA A 131 -6.73 28.65 -35.50
N LEU A 132 -6.38 27.36 -35.61
CA LEU A 132 -6.49 26.37 -34.54
C LEU A 132 -5.47 26.61 -33.41
N GLY A 133 -4.57 27.57 -33.61
CA GLY A 133 -3.59 27.99 -32.65
C GLY A 133 -2.58 26.91 -32.33
N VAL A 134 -2.20 26.06 -33.31
CA VAL A 134 -1.17 25.02 -33.17
C VAL A 134 0.16 25.66 -32.72
N ARG A 135 0.90 24.97 -31.85
CA ARG A 135 2.12 25.47 -31.20
C ARG A 135 3.22 24.41 -31.25
N PRO A 136 4.48 24.80 -31.03
CA PRO A 136 5.52 23.84 -30.66
C PRO A 136 5.05 22.91 -29.55
N GLN A 137 5.43 21.64 -29.63
CA GLN A 137 5.05 20.54 -28.72
C GLN A 137 3.63 19.97 -28.87
N ASP A 138 2.76 20.54 -29.71
CA ASP A 138 1.54 19.80 -30.07
C ASP A 138 1.92 18.50 -30.80
N VAL A 139 1.09 17.46 -30.67
CA VAL A 139 1.35 16.14 -31.25
C VAL A 139 0.46 15.90 -32.45
N VAL A 140 1.10 15.55 -33.57
CA VAL A 140 0.45 15.04 -34.77
C VAL A 140 0.37 13.52 -34.67
N ARG A 141 -0.84 12.98 -34.69
CA ARG A 141 -1.07 11.55 -34.91
C ARG A 141 -1.26 11.32 -36.39
N LEU A 142 -0.32 10.64 -37.02
CA LEU A 142 -0.42 10.22 -38.42
C LEU A 142 -0.92 8.78 -38.46
N TYR A 143 -2.11 8.58 -39.01
CA TYR A 143 -2.68 7.25 -39.23
C TYR A 143 -2.19 6.72 -40.57
N TYR A 144 -1.75 5.47 -40.62
CA TYR A 144 -1.31 4.83 -41.84
C TYR A 144 -1.79 3.38 -41.86
N VAL A 145 -1.94 2.82 -43.06
CA VAL A 145 -2.27 1.40 -43.23
C VAL A 145 -1.00 0.59 -43.06
N SER A 146 -0.99 -0.27 -42.02
CA SER A 146 0.08 -1.23 -41.78
C SER A 146 -0.02 -2.33 -42.83
N SER A 147 0.89 -2.36 -43.80
CA SER A 147 1.00 -3.50 -44.74
C SER A 147 1.86 -4.59 -44.10
N ASP A 148 1.35 -5.26 -43.08
CA ASP A 148 1.85 -6.58 -42.73
C ASP A 148 1.31 -7.56 -43.80
N GLN A 149 2.17 -8.45 -44.27
CA GLN A 149 1.88 -9.33 -45.40
C GLN A 149 0.85 -10.42 -45.05
N GLU A 150 0.68 -10.72 -43.75
CA GLU A 150 -0.30 -11.66 -43.18
C GLU A 150 -1.70 -11.03 -43.04
N THR A 151 -1.81 -9.71 -42.78
CA THR A 151 -3.10 -8.96 -42.77
C THR A 151 -3.64 -8.70 -44.17
N ALA A 152 -2.76 -8.41 -45.14
CA ALA A 152 -3.14 -8.21 -46.54
C ALA A 152 -3.81 -9.46 -47.15
N ASP A 153 -3.32 -10.65 -46.79
CA ASP A 153 -3.87 -11.94 -47.26
C ASP A 153 -5.24 -12.28 -46.61
N ARG A 154 -5.61 -11.62 -45.50
CA ARG A 154 -6.89 -11.83 -44.79
C ARG A 154 -7.94 -10.75 -45.08
N GLY A 155 -7.60 -9.72 -45.85
CA GLY A 155 -8.52 -8.64 -46.22
C GLY A 155 -8.95 -7.73 -45.04
N LEU A 156 -8.16 -7.68 -43.97
CA LEU A 156 -8.39 -6.81 -42.82
C LEU A 156 -7.38 -5.66 -42.85
N GLU A 157 -7.86 -4.43 -43.03
CA GLU A 157 -7.02 -3.22 -42.91
C GLU A 157 -6.80 -2.88 -41.43
N GLU A 158 -5.61 -3.15 -40.90
CA GLU A 158 -5.22 -2.65 -39.59
C GLU A 158 -4.63 -1.24 -39.72
N ARG A 159 -5.38 -0.24 -39.26
CA ARG A 159 -4.92 1.16 -39.23
C ARG A 159 -4.12 1.39 -37.95
N SER A 160 -2.82 1.62 -38.11
CA SER A 160 -1.92 2.01 -37.01
C SER A 160 -1.69 3.52 -37.05
N SER A 161 -1.08 4.07 -36.00
CA SER A 161 -0.70 5.48 -35.96
C SER A 161 0.69 5.68 -35.38
N ILE A 162 1.42 6.65 -35.92
CA ILE A 162 2.64 7.18 -35.30
C ILE A 162 2.37 8.58 -34.73
N GLU A 163 2.98 8.88 -33.58
CA GLU A 163 2.93 10.20 -32.96
C GLU A 163 4.19 11.00 -33.30
N LEU A 164 4.01 12.21 -33.82
CA LEU A 164 5.07 13.11 -34.26
C LEU A 164 4.89 14.48 -33.63
N THR A 165 5.93 15.00 -32.98
CA THR A 165 5.84 16.28 -32.26
C THR A 165 6.09 17.46 -33.19
N VAL A 166 5.25 18.49 -33.10
CA VAL A 166 5.41 19.76 -33.81
C VAL A 166 6.60 20.53 -33.25
N ARG A 167 7.61 20.80 -34.08
CA ARG A 167 8.72 21.70 -33.72
C ARG A 167 8.29 23.16 -33.80
N ARG A 168 7.64 23.54 -34.90
CA ARG A 168 7.07 24.88 -35.13
C ARG A 168 6.15 24.86 -36.35
N ILE A 169 5.29 25.86 -36.44
CA ILE A 169 4.58 26.21 -37.68
C ILE A 169 5.58 26.74 -38.71
N ASP A 170 5.41 26.39 -39.98
CA ASP A 170 6.20 26.99 -41.05
C ASP A 170 5.84 28.47 -41.24
N SER A 171 6.86 29.32 -41.32
CA SER A 171 6.67 30.76 -41.48
C SER A 171 6.22 31.14 -42.89
N ALA A 172 6.52 30.33 -43.91
CA ALA A 172 6.13 30.61 -45.30
C ALA A 172 4.70 30.15 -45.60
N ASP A 173 4.24 29.04 -44.99
CA ASP A 173 2.87 28.53 -45.11
C ASP A 173 2.27 28.19 -43.74
N PRO A 174 1.94 29.22 -42.92
CA PRO A 174 1.55 29.02 -41.53
C PRO A 174 0.15 28.43 -41.34
N GLU A 175 -0.64 28.38 -42.40
CA GLU A 175 -2.00 27.85 -42.38
C GLU A 175 -2.00 26.34 -42.63
N ASN A 176 -1.08 25.84 -43.47
CA ASN A 176 -1.13 24.47 -43.97
C ASN A 176 0.12 23.64 -43.71
N SER A 177 1.20 24.22 -43.19
CA SER A 177 2.49 23.52 -43.08
C SER A 177 3.10 23.57 -41.67
N LEU A 178 3.64 22.42 -41.23
CA LEU A 178 4.33 22.24 -39.95
C LEU A 178 5.73 21.64 -40.17
N ILE A 179 6.66 22.02 -39.29
CA ILE A 179 7.96 21.36 -39.18
C ILE A 179 7.93 20.49 -37.92
N LEU A 180 8.27 19.22 -38.07
CA LEU A 180 8.26 18.23 -36.99
C LEU A 180 9.64 18.10 -36.32
N MET A 181 9.68 17.67 -35.06
CA MET A 181 10.91 17.51 -34.27
C MET A 181 11.78 16.34 -34.74
N GLY A 182 11.18 15.29 -35.31
CA GLY A 182 11.86 14.09 -35.83
C GLY A 182 11.71 13.93 -37.34
N SER A 183 12.54 13.08 -37.93
CA SER A 183 12.45 12.67 -39.34
C SER A 183 11.81 11.29 -39.45
N LEU A 184 10.96 11.10 -40.45
CA LEU A 184 10.51 9.77 -40.87
C LEU A 184 11.60 9.03 -41.65
N ASN A 185 11.45 7.71 -41.72
CA ASN A 185 12.31 6.82 -42.51
C ASN A 185 11.94 6.80 -44.00
N GLY A 186 10.78 7.33 -44.37
CA GLY A 186 10.29 7.42 -45.75
C GLY A 186 9.25 8.53 -45.89
N GLU A 187 9.10 9.04 -47.11
CA GLU A 187 8.12 10.11 -47.40
C GLU A 187 6.71 9.54 -47.42
N VAL A 188 5.77 10.34 -46.92
CA VAL A 188 4.33 10.08 -46.97
C VAL A 188 3.79 10.95 -48.10
N THR A 189 3.87 10.43 -49.33
CA THR A 189 3.47 11.16 -50.54
C THR A 189 1.99 11.00 -50.87
N VAL A 190 1.37 9.93 -50.38
CA VAL A 190 -0.09 9.75 -50.41
C VAL A 190 -0.66 10.47 -49.18
N PRO A 191 -1.65 11.36 -49.32
CA PRO A 191 -2.24 12.04 -48.18
C PRO A 191 -2.86 11.06 -47.19
N GLU A 192 -2.37 11.08 -45.96
CA GLU A 192 -2.81 10.21 -44.89
C GLU A 192 -3.54 11.00 -43.80
N ARG A 193 -4.44 10.33 -43.09
CA ARG A 193 -5.23 10.99 -42.03
C ARG A 193 -4.33 11.45 -40.90
N ILE A 194 -4.52 12.70 -40.49
CA ILE A 194 -3.89 13.26 -39.31
C ILE A 194 -4.90 13.74 -38.28
N GLU A 195 -4.48 13.72 -37.03
CA GLU A 195 -5.09 14.48 -35.95
C GLU A 195 -4.01 15.30 -35.24
N ILE A 196 -4.36 16.46 -34.70
CA ILE A 196 -3.47 17.26 -33.85
C ILE A 196 -4.06 17.35 -32.46
N TRP A 197 -3.24 16.98 -31.49
CA TRP A 197 -3.58 16.95 -30.09
C TRP A 197 -2.67 17.90 -29.35
N ARG A 198 -3.24 18.72 -28.47
CA ARG A 198 -2.49 19.50 -27.49
C ARG A 198 -2.55 18.77 -26.18
N TYR A 199 -1.40 18.38 -25.65
CA TYR A 199 -1.31 18.14 -24.22
C TYR A 199 -1.58 19.48 -23.54
N SER A 200 -2.75 19.59 -22.89
CA SER A 200 -3.11 20.78 -22.13
C SER A 200 -2.24 20.92 -20.88
N ASP A 201 -1.51 19.86 -20.53
CA ASP A 201 -0.60 19.78 -19.40
C ASP A 201 0.74 19.13 -19.80
N LYS A 202 1.83 19.89 -19.64
CA LYS A 202 3.22 19.43 -19.80
C LYS A 202 3.48 18.16 -18.99
N ARG A 203 2.80 18.00 -17.86
CA ARG A 203 2.93 16.84 -16.98
C ARG A 203 2.47 15.53 -17.64
N MET A 204 1.43 15.56 -18.48
CA MET A 204 0.98 14.35 -19.20
C MET A 204 1.97 13.90 -20.28
N GLU A 205 2.65 14.86 -20.92
CA GLU A 205 3.75 14.57 -21.84
C GLU A 205 4.93 13.94 -21.09
N GLU A 206 5.30 14.49 -19.93
CA GLU A 206 6.34 13.92 -19.05
C GLU A 206 5.98 12.50 -18.59
N ILE A 207 4.74 12.26 -18.16
CA ILE A 207 4.23 10.94 -17.77
C ILE A 207 4.38 9.94 -18.93
N SER A 208 3.91 10.31 -20.13
CA SER A 208 3.98 9.45 -21.31
C SER A 208 5.42 9.14 -21.72
N ALA A 209 6.28 10.16 -21.70
CA ALA A 209 7.70 10.03 -22.02
C ALA A 209 8.42 9.09 -21.04
N ASP A 210 8.16 9.22 -19.74
CA ASP A 210 8.80 8.39 -18.71
C ASP A 210 8.35 6.93 -18.79
N MET A 211 7.04 6.67 -18.98
CA MET A 211 6.53 5.31 -19.19
C MET A 211 7.15 4.68 -20.44
N THR A 212 7.17 5.41 -21.56
CA THR A 212 7.76 4.94 -22.82
C THR A 212 9.26 4.65 -22.66
N ARG A 213 9.98 5.52 -21.93
CA ARG A 213 11.41 5.35 -21.67
C ARG A 213 11.67 4.10 -20.83
N TYR A 214 10.88 3.87 -19.79
CA TYR A 214 10.96 2.65 -19.00
C TYR A 214 10.64 1.41 -19.83
N GLU A 215 9.53 1.40 -20.55
CA GLU A 215 9.10 0.26 -21.35
C GLU A 215 10.17 -0.14 -22.37
N ARG A 216 10.68 0.83 -23.13
CA ARG A 216 11.63 0.57 -24.23
C ARG A 216 13.02 0.22 -23.74
N ILE A 217 13.56 0.98 -22.79
CA ILE A 217 14.99 0.90 -22.42
C ILE A 217 15.26 0.71 -20.93
N ARG A 218 14.23 0.57 -20.08
CA ARG A 218 14.33 0.32 -18.63
C ARG A 218 15.12 1.42 -17.91
N VAL A 219 14.72 2.68 -18.13
CA VAL A 219 15.35 3.85 -17.49
C VAL A 219 14.30 4.76 -16.85
N PRO A 220 14.39 5.00 -15.52
CA PRO A 220 15.28 4.30 -14.58
C PRO A 220 14.83 2.84 -14.38
N PRO A 221 15.69 1.94 -13.88
CA PRO A 221 15.28 0.55 -13.59
C PRO A 221 14.40 0.44 -12.35
N VAL A 222 14.58 1.33 -11.36
CA VAL A 222 13.81 1.38 -10.11
C VAL A 222 13.19 2.76 -9.98
N GLY A 223 11.95 2.85 -9.48
CA GLY A 223 11.25 4.12 -9.28
C GLY A 223 10.91 4.83 -10.59
N TRP A 224 10.59 4.07 -11.63
CA TRP A 224 10.27 4.61 -12.96
C TRP A 224 8.86 5.20 -13.01
N GLU A 225 7.99 4.85 -12.06
CA GLU A 225 6.57 5.17 -12.03
C GLU A 225 6.30 6.69 -11.93
N PRO A 226 5.65 7.31 -12.94
CA PRO A 226 5.32 8.73 -12.92
C PRO A 226 4.01 9.01 -12.19
N SER A 227 4.04 8.82 -10.88
CA SER A 227 2.90 9.13 -10.02
C SER A 227 2.59 10.63 -9.92
N ALA A 228 1.36 10.93 -9.52
CA ALA A 228 0.87 12.29 -9.32
C ALA A 228 1.48 13.00 -8.09
N ASP A 229 2.10 12.25 -7.17
CA ASP A 229 2.81 12.78 -6.00
C ASP A 229 4.35 12.85 -6.18
N ARG A 230 4.87 12.54 -7.38
CA ARG A 230 6.33 12.50 -7.61
C ARG A 230 7.05 13.78 -7.20
N GLY A 231 6.46 14.95 -7.47
CA GLY A 231 7.05 16.24 -7.08
C GLY A 231 7.23 16.36 -5.57
N ALA A 232 6.28 15.86 -4.77
CA ALA A 232 6.38 15.83 -3.32
C ALA A 232 7.47 14.86 -2.85
N LEU A 233 7.61 13.70 -3.50
CA LEU A 233 8.68 12.74 -3.18
C LEU A 233 10.07 13.27 -3.52
N GLN A 234 10.24 13.98 -4.63
CA GLN A 234 11.50 14.62 -4.98
C GLN A 234 11.88 15.68 -3.94
N GLN A 235 10.91 16.52 -3.52
CA GLN A 235 11.12 17.50 -2.46
C GLN A 235 11.44 16.84 -1.10
N LEU A 236 10.80 15.72 -0.78
CA LEU A 236 11.08 14.93 0.42
C LEU A 236 12.53 14.45 0.44
N VAL A 237 12.99 13.79 -0.63
CA VAL A 237 14.36 13.27 -0.74
C VAL A 237 15.38 14.40 -0.71
N GLU A 238 15.14 15.48 -1.46
CA GLU A 238 15.98 16.68 -1.47
C GLU A 238 16.15 17.25 -0.05
N ARG A 239 15.04 17.47 0.68
CA ARG A 239 15.06 18.02 2.04
C ARG A 239 15.69 17.06 3.05
N ALA A 240 15.40 15.76 2.96
CA ALA A 240 16.01 14.75 3.81
C ALA A 240 17.54 14.73 3.62
N ASN A 241 18.02 14.83 2.38
CA ASN A 241 19.45 14.91 2.08
C ASN A 241 20.09 16.22 2.54
N GLN A 242 19.38 17.36 2.41
CA GLN A 242 19.84 18.64 2.97
C GLN A 242 19.95 18.59 4.49
N TRP A 243 18.96 18.00 5.17
CA TRP A 243 18.95 17.78 6.61
C TRP A 243 20.11 16.88 7.04
N LEU A 244 20.30 15.73 6.38
CA LEU A 244 21.38 14.78 6.67
C LEU A 244 22.76 15.46 6.58
N ARG A 245 22.99 16.27 5.55
CA ARG A 245 24.24 17.06 5.40
C ARG A 245 24.41 18.14 6.46
N SER A 246 23.32 18.60 7.08
CA SER A 246 23.35 19.62 8.12
C SER A 246 23.77 19.07 9.49
N LEU A 247 23.61 17.76 9.71
CA LEU A 247 23.99 17.10 10.95
C LEU A 247 25.49 17.27 11.26
N PRO A 248 25.88 17.28 12.54
CA PRO A 248 27.28 17.23 12.91
C PRO A 248 27.90 15.91 12.46
N GLU A 249 29.19 15.94 12.13
CA GLU A 249 29.96 14.75 11.81
C GLU A 249 29.98 13.83 13.04
N GLU A 250 29.56 12.57 12.86
CA GLU A 250 29.44 11.65 13.98
C GLU A 250 30.82 11.09 14.37
N GLN A 251 31.05 11.00 15.68
CA GLN A 251 32.34 10.55 16.23
C GLN A 251 32.37 9.03 16.48
N ALA A 252 31.20 8.37 16.52
CA ALA A 252 31.08 6.94 16.73
C ALA A 252 31.05 6.19 15.38
N PRO A 253 31.84 5.13 15.21
CA PRO A 253 31.82 4.33 13.99
C PRO A 253 30.52 3.52 13.92
N TRP A 254 29.68 3.81 12.93
CA TRP A 254 28.57 2.93 12.55
C TRP A 254 29.13 1.71 11.79
N GLN A 255 28.58 0.53 12.02
CA GLN A 255 29.02 -0.70 11.37
C GLN A 255 27.85 -1.39 10.65
N PRO A 256 28.06 -1.90 9.43
CA PRO A 256 27.07 -2.74 8.77
C PRO A 256 26.73 -3.97 9.61
N ALA A 257 25.44 -4.34 9.61
CA ALA A 257 24.97 -5.51 10.33
C ALA A 257 25.71 -6.79 9.87
N ALA A 258 26.16 -7.60 10.83
CA ALA A 258 26.87 -8.86 10.53
C ALA A 258 25.99 -9.83 9.73
N LEU A 259 24.67 -9.73 9.89
CA LEU A 259 23.68 -10.51 9.18
C LEU A 259 23.70 -10.33 7.65
N LEU A 260 24.30 -9.28 7.10
CA LEU A 260 24.51 -9.13 5.65
C LEU A 260 25.30 -10.31 5.04
N ALA A 261 26.16 -10.95 5.83
CA ALA A 261 26.91 -12.14 5.42
C ALA A 261 26.03 -13.38 5.24
N THR A 262 24.80 -13.39 5.78
CA THR A 262 23.85 -14.51 5.66
C THR A 262 23.05 -14.51 4.36
N LEU A 263 23.05 -13.39 3.62
CA LEU A 263 22.41 -13.34 2.31
C LEU A 263 23.12 -14.26 1.31
N PRO A 264 22.40 -14.92 0.38
CA PRO A 264 23.02 -15.64 -0.72
C PRO A 264 23.99 -14.76 -1.52
N ALA A 265 25.09 -15.32 -1.99
CA ALA A 265 26.14 -14.57 -2.67
C ALA A 265 25.64 -13.96 -3.98
N GLU A 266 24.74 -14.66 -4.67
CA GLU A 266 24.07 -14.28 -5.91
C GLU A 266 23.22 -13.03 -5.68
N VAL A 267 22.46 -12.99 -4.58
CA VAL A 267 21.62 -11.85 -4.20
C VAL A 267 22.50 -10.65 -3.80
N ARG A 268 23.53 -10.88 -2.98
CA ARG A 268 24.44 -9.81 -2.52
C ARG A 268 25.21 -9.15 -3.66
N SER A 269 25.56 -9.91 -4.69
CA SER A 269 26.29 -9.44 -5.88
C SER A 269 25.38 -8.99 -7.02
N ALA A 270 24.06 -9.13 -6.88
CA ALA A 270 23.10 -8.77 -7.92
C ALA A 270 23.16 -7.27 -8.25
N LYS A 271 22.94 -6.96 -9.53
CA LYS A 271 22.88 -5.58 -10.01
C LYS A 271 21.70 -4.87 -9.33
N GLY A 272 21.96 -3.68 -8.81
CA GLY A 272 20.96 -2.91 -8.05
C GLY A 272 20.95 -3.20 -6.55
N VAL A 273 21.58 -4.29 -6.10
CA VAL A 273 21.68 -4.67 -4.67
C VAL A 273 23.09 -4.42 -4.12
N ALA A 274 24.12 -4.79 -4.88
CA ALA A 274 25.51 -4.74 -4.41
C ALA A 274 25.95 -3.33 -3.97
N GLU A 275 25.61 -2.30 -4.74
CA GLU A 275 26.00 -0.91 -4.45
C GLU A 275 25.32 -0.36 -3.19
N PRO A 276 23.98 -0.45 -3.03
CA PRO A 276 23.31 -0.05 -1.77
C PRO A 276 23.81 -0.75 -0.51
N LEU A 277 24.36 -1.97 -0.63
CA LEU A 277 24.89 -2.75 0.50
C LEU A 277 26.35 -2.47 0.84
N THR A 278 27.04 -1.59 0.12
CA THR A 278 28.42 -1.22 0.48
C THR A 278 28.44 -0.52 1.85
N PRO A 279 29.51 -0.71 2.66
CA PRO A 279 29.64 -0.02 3.94
C PRO A 279 29.50 1.50 3.82
N GLU A 280 30.06 2.09 2.77
CA GLU A 280 29.94 3.52 2.49
C GLU A 280 28.48 3.95 2.27
N ASN A 281 27.73 3.25 1.41
CA ASN A 281 26.32 3.62 1.16
C ASN A 281 25.41 3.36 2.36
N LEU A 282 25.71 2.37 3.20
CA LEU A 282 24.93 2.14 4.41
C LEU A 282 25.25 3.15 5.53
N THR A 283 26.49 3.66 5.59
CA THR A 283 26.96 4.59 6.64
C THR A 283 26.72 6.06 6.28
N ASP A 284 27.19 6.44 5.09
CA ASP A 284 27.34 7.85 4.64
C ASP A 284 26.54 8.14 3.37
N GLY A 285 25.87 7.14 2.81
CA GLY A 285 25.02 7.29 1.63
C GLY A 285 23.87 8.26 1.86
N GLN A 286 23.52 9.00 0.80
CA GLN A 286 22.34 9.84 0.73
C GLN A 286 21.09 9.01 0.39
N PHE A 287 19.90 9.57 0.65
CA PHE A 287 18.67 9.00 0.14
C PHE A 287 18.67 9.06 -1.39
N ALA A 288 18.47 7.91 -2.03
CA ALA A 288 18.30 7.84 -3.48
C ALA A 288 16.90 8.31 -3.89
N GLU A 289 16.72 8.74 -5.13
CA GLU A 289 15.43 9.26 -5.60
C GLU A 289 14.28 8.25 -5.42
N TYR A 290 14.52 6.98 -5.75
CA TYR A 290 13.52 5.91 -5.59
C TYR A 290 13.18 5.60 -4.12
N GLU A 291 14.06 5.94 -3.17
CA GLU A 291 13.82 5.71 -1.74
C GLU A 291 12.74 6.64 -1.17
N GLY A 292 12.41 7.74 -1.86
CA GLY A 292 11.25 8.56 -1.51
C GLY A 292 9.95 7.75 -1.45
N ARG A 293 9.79 6.76 -2.34
CA ARG A 293 8.64 5.84 -2.32
C ARG A 293 8.71 4.85 -1.14
N MET A 294 9.90 4.44 -0.73
CA MET A 294 10.07 3.57 0.46
C MET A 294 9.75 4.32 1.75
N LEU A 295 10.10 5.61 1.85
CA LEU A 295 9.68 6.47 2.95
C LEU A 295 8.15 6.62 2.99
N GLN A 296 7.53 6.88 1.84
CA GLN A 296 6.08 6.93 1.74
C GLN A 296 5.41 5.59 2.09
N GLN A 297 5.99 4.46 1.66
CA GLN A 297 5.51 3.14 2.03
C GLN A 297 5.42 2.99 3.54
N ALA A 298 6.45 3.39 4.28
CA ALA A 298 6.44 3.31 5.74
C ALA A 298 5.31 4.14 6.35
N VAL A 299 5.02 5.33 5.80
CA VAL A 299 3.87 6.15 6.18
C VAL A 299 2.55 5.44 5.91
N TRP A 300 2.38 4.85 4.72
CA TRP A 300 1.16 4.08 4.40
C TRP A 300 0.97 2.92 5.37
N MET A 301 2.02 2.13 5.62
CA MET A 301 1.93 1.00 6.56
C MET A 301 1.60 1.47 7.97
N ARG A 302 2.14 2.61 8.41
CA ARG A 302 1.84 3.19 9.72
C ARG A 302 0.38 3.57 9.84
N ASP A 303 -0.12 4.30 8.85
CA ASP A 303 -1.49 4.79 8.84
C ASP A 303 -2.47 3.62 8.74
N ILE A 304 -2.24 2.67 7.82
CA ILE A 304 -3.03 1.43 7.69
C ILE A 304 -3.04 0.68 9.02
N ALA A 305 -1.87 0.38 9.60
CA ALA A 305 -1.80 -0.43 10.81
C ALA A 305 -2.46 0.26 12.02
N ALA A 306 -2.57 1.59 12.01
CA ALA A 306 -3.22 2.34 13.09
C ALA A 306 -4.73 2.10 13.16
N TRP A 307 -5.42 2.02 12.02
CA TRP A 307 -6.87 1.78 12.00
C TRP A 307 -7.23 0.32 11.71
N ALA A 308 -6.41 -0.42 10.95
CA ALA A 308 -6.67 -1.81 10.58
C ALA A 308 -6.65 -2.77 11.78
N ARG A 309 -5.94 -2.42 12.87
CA ARG A 309 -6.00 -3.19 14.13
C ARG A 309 -7.39 -3.19 14.78
N GLY A 310 -8.27 -2.26 14.39
CA GLY A 310 -9.59 -2.09 14.99
C GLY A 310 -9.51 -2.01 16.52
N GLY A 311 -10.35 -2.81 17.19
CA GLY A 311 -10.40 -2.92 18.65
C GLY A 311 -9.43 -3.91 19.27
N ALA A 312 -8.48 -4.48 18.52
CA ALA A 312 -7.53 -5.47 19.04
C ALA A 312 -6.80 -4.93 20.28
N LEU A 313 -6.73 -5.75 21.34
CA LEU A 313 -6.15 -5.36 22.62
C LEU A 313 -4.76 -5.96 22.86
N THR A 314 -4.49 -7.13 22.28
CA THR A 314 -3.21 -7.82 22.39
C THR A 314 -2.38 -7.71 21.10
N ASP A 315 -1.09 -7.99 21.18
CA ASP A 315 -0.22 -8.05 20.01
C ASP A 315 -0.60 -9.21 19.08
N ALA A 316 -1.06 -10.33 19.63
CA ALA A 316 -1.56 -11.48 18.86
C ALA A 316 -2.81 -11.11 18.05
N ASP A 317 -3.79 -10.47 18.69
CA ASP A 317 -5.01 -9.98 18.01
C ASP A 317 -4.67 -8.92 16.98
N THR A 318 -3.72 -8.03 17.31
CA THR A 318 -3.25 -7.00 16.38
C THR A 318 -2.62 -7.64 15.15
N ALA A 319 -1.72 -8.62 15.32
CA ALA A 319 -1.13 -9.35 14.20
C ALA A 319 -2.20 -10.05 13.36
N ALA A 320 -3.13 -10.77 13.98
CA ALA A 320 -4.23 -11.43 13.26
C ALA A 320 -5.08 -10.43 12.45
N ALA A 321 -5.42 -9.28 13.02
CA ALA A 321 -6.16 -8.21 12.34
C ALA A 321 -5.37 -7.60 11.16
N LEU A 322 -4.04 -7.44 11.29
CA LEU A 322 -3.20 -6.94 10.22
C LEU A 322 -3.05 -7.93 9.06
N LEU A 323 -2.97 -9.24 9.34
CA LEU A 323 -3.03 -10.26 8.29
C LEU A 323 -4.40 -10.22 7.59
N ASP A 324 -5.48 -10.18 8.36
CA ASP A 324 -6.84 -10.10 7.82
C ASP A 324 -6.99 -8.93 6.83
N TRP A 325 -6.53 -7.74 7.25
CA TRP A 325 -6.51 -6.56 6.38
C TRP A 325 -5.69 -6.81 5.11
N THR A 326 -4.52 -7.43 5.25
CA THR A 326 -3.61 -7.74 4.13
C THR A 326 -4.28 -8.64 3.10
N VAL A 327 -4.95 -9.70 3.55
CA VAL A 327 -5.63 -10.67 2.67
C VAL A 327 -6.82 -10.04 1.95
N ARG A 328 -7.59 -9.19 2.64
CA ARG A 328 -8.73 -8.47 2.03
C ARG A 328 -8.29 -7.44 0.99
N ASN A 329 -7.19 -6.74 1.23
CA ASN A 329 -6.74 -5.62 0.40
C ASN A 329 -5.74 -5.99 -0.70
N ILE A 330 -5.13 -7.17 -0.65
CA ILE A 330 -4.19 -7.66 -1.64
C ILE A 330 -4.71 -8.98 -2.18
N GLN A 331 -5.31 -8.98 -3.38
CA GLN A 331 -5.72 -10.21 -4.06
C GLN A 331 -4.50 -11.11 -4.32
N LEU A 332 -4.69 -12.42 -4.16
CA LEU A 332 -3.64 -13.40 -4.40
C LEU A 332 -3.52 -13.70 -5.89
N ASP A 333 -2.31 -13.53 -6.40
CA ASP A 333 -1.97 -13.79 -7.80
C ASP A 333 -1.20 -15.09 -7.99
N THR A 334 -1.28 -15.63 -9.20
CA THR A 334 -0.32 -16.65 -9.65
C THR A 334 1.09 -16.06 -9.70
N PRO A 335 2.15 -16.88 -9.59
CA PRO A 335 3.53 -16.41 -9.74
C PRO A 335 3.81 -15.67 -11.05
N ALA A 336 3.06 -15.96 -12.13
CA ALA A 336 3.22 -15.28 -13.41
C ALA A 336 2.60 -13.88 -13.41
N ALA A 337 1.41 -13.72 -12.80
CA ALA A 337 0.73 -12.43 -12.69
C ALA A 337 1.44 -11.49 -11.70
N ALA A 338 1.99 -12.05 -10.61
CA ALA A 338 2.70 -11.28 -9.59
C ALA A 338 4.06 -10.69 -10.05
N ARG A 339 4.55 -11.01 -11.25
CA ARG A 339 5.88 -10.58 -11.75
C ARG A 339 6.02 -9.07 -11.96
N THR A 340 4.91 -8.34 -12.01
CA THR A 340 4.87 -6.88 -12.14
C THR A 340 4.95 -6.15 -10.79
N VAL A 341 5.00 -6.91 -9.69
CA VAL A 341 5.10 -6.40 -8.32
C VAL A 341 6.46 -6.77 -7.77
N HIS A 342 7.19 -5.77 -7.28
CA HIS A 342 8.55 -5.88 -6.76
C HIS A 342 8.67 -5.40 -5.32
N PHE A 343 7.81 -4.48 -4.89
CA PHE A 343 7.89 -3.81 -3.58
C PHE A 343 6.54 -3.83 -2.84
N PRO A 344 6.54 -3.76 -1.49
CA PRO A 344 5.28 -3.75 -0.72
C PRO A 344 4.35 -2.60 -1.08
N TRP A 345 4.89 -1.41 -1.38
CA TRP A 345 4.08 -0.26 -1.79
C TRP A 345 3.31 -0.54 -3.10
N GLN A 346 3.89 -1.31 -4.03
CA GLN A 346 3.22 -1.73 -5.27
C GLN A 346 2.10 -2.71 -4.94
N ALA A 347 2.36 -3.71 -4.10
CA ALA A 347 1.34 -4.69 -3.71
C ALA A 347 0.12 -4.01 -3.07
N VAL A 348 0.34 -3.02 -2.20
CA VAL A 348 -0.73 -2.26 -1.53
C VAL A 348 -1.44 -1.29 -2.47
N MET A 349 -0.70 -0.52 -3.28
CA MET A 349 -1.26 0.44 -4.23
C MET A 349 -2.05 -0.26 -5.34
N TYR A 350 -1.48 -1.31 -5.92
CA TYR A 350 -2.14 -2.08 -6.97
C TYR A 350 -3.24 -2.95 -6.40
N GLY A 351 -3.13 -3.45 -5.18
CA GLY A 351 -4.14 -4.27 -4.52
C GLY A 351 -4.07 -5.76 -4.87
N HIS A 352 -2.93 -6.23 -5.39
CA HIS A 352 -2.70 -7.64 -5.70
C HIS A 352 -1.21 -8.01 -5.59
N GLY A 353 -0.91 -9.30 -5.43
CA GLY A 353 0.45 -9.80 -5.29
C GLY A 353 0.52 -11.30 -4.97
N SER A 354 1.74 -11.83 -4.82
CA SER A 354 1.97 -13.21 -4.42
C SER A 354 1.77 -13.40 -2.91
N ALA A 355 1.82 -14.65 -2.45
CA ALA A 355 1.84 -14.98 -1.02
C ALA A 355 3.03 -14.32 -0.30
N GLU A 356 4.20 -14.24 -0.94
CA GLU A 356 5.37 -13.54 -0.39
C GLU A 356 5.16 -12.03 -0.28
N HIS A 357 4.51 -11.40 -1.28
CA HIS A 357 4.16 -9.97 -1.19
C HIS A 357 3.20 -9.70 -0.03
N ARG A 358 2.19 -10.56 0.17
CA ARG A 358 1.31 -10.48 1.35
C ARG A 358 2.09 -10.66 2.65
N GLY A 359 2.97 -11.64 2.74
CA GLY A 359 3.83 -11.85 3.91
C GLY A 359 4.72 -10.66 4.22
N TRP A 360 5.33 -10.05 3.20
CA TRP A 360 6.15 -8.85 3.37
C TRP A 360 5.33 -7.65 3.84
N VAL A 361 4.18 -7.38 3.22
CA VAL A 361 3.27 -6.30 3.68
C VAL A 361 2.85 -6.51 5.13
N PHE A 362 2.49 -7.73 5.50
CA PHE A 362 2.16 -8.08 6.89
C PHE A 362 3.31 -7.74 7.86
N VAL A 363 4.55 -8.12 7.53
CA VAL A 363 5.71 -7.82 8.37
C VAL A 363 5.93 -6.32 8.51
N GLU A 364 5.77 -5.54 7.43
CA GLU A 364 5.90 -4.08 7.49
C GLU A 364 4.78 -3.40 8.29
N LEU A 365 3.55 -3.93 8.25
CA LEU A 365 2.45 -3.46 9.10
C LEU A 365 2.73 -3.72 10.59
N CYS A 366 3.17 -4.94 10.93
CA CYS A 366 3.56 -5.31 12.30
C CYS A 366 4.69 -4.42 12.83
N ARG A 367 5.69 -4.13 11.98
CA ARG A 367 6.81 -3.23 12.32
C ARG A 367 6.30 -1.87 12.80
N GLN A 368 5.32 -1.28 12.11
CA GLN A 368 4.77 0.03 12.48
C GLN A 368 3.95 0.01 13.77
N ARG A 369 3.63 -1.16 14.32
CA ARG A 369 3.00 -1.34 15.64
C ARG A 369 4.00 -1.76 16.72
N GLY A 370 5.29 -1.86 16.38
CA GLY A 370 6.32 -2.32 17.30
C GLY A 370 6.25 -3.82 17.59
N ILE A 371 5.53 -4.59 16.77
CA ILE A 371 5.45 -6.05 16.85
C ILE A 371 6.54 -6.62 15.94
N PRO A 372 7.61 -7.23 16.47
CA PRO A 372 8.64 -7.82 15.63
C PRO A 372 8.03 -8.96 14.82
N ALA A 373 8.23 -8.94 13.51
CA ALA A 373 7.76 -9.99 12.62
C ALA A 373 8.86 -10.40 11.63
N VAL A 374 8.82 -11.66 11.22
CA VAL A 374 9.85 -12.35 10.44
C VAL A 374 9.21 -13.26 9.40
N MET A 375 9.99 -13.74 8.44
CA MET A 375 9.61 -14.87 7.59
C MET A 375 10.24 -16.14 8.16
N VAL A 376 9.55 -17.27 8.14
CA VAL A 376 10.04 -18.57 8.60
C VAL A 376 10.06 -19.52 7.41
N SER A 377 11.25 -19.95 7.03
CA SER A 377 11.47 -20.88 5.92
C SER A 377 11.59 -22.30 6.45
N PHE A 378 10.74 -23.19 5.94
CA PHE A 378 10.69 -24.60 6.32
C PHE A 378 11.38 -25.47 5.27
N ALA A 379 12.71 -25.64 5.40
CA ALA A 379 13.55 -26.34 4.44
C ALA A 379 14.58 -27.23 5.17
N PRO A 380 14.78 -28.50 4.75
CA PRO A 380 15.76 -29.41 5.38
C PRO A 380 17.21 -28.92 5.35
N SER A 381 17.55 -28.02 4.43
CA SER A 381 18.85 -27.38 4.32
C SER A 381 18.72 -26.02 3.62
N ALA A 382 19.76 -25.19 3.71
CA ALA A 382 19.77 -23.85 3.10
C ALA A 382 19.67 -23.85 1.56
N ASP A 383 20.09 -24.94 0.91
CA ASP A 383 20.05 -25.09 -0.56
C ASP A 383 18.79 -25.81 -1.06
N ALA A 384 17.94 -26.31 -0.15
CA ALA A 384 16.70 -26.98 -0.51
C ALA A 384 15.58 -25.96 -0.72
N GLU A 385 14.74 -26.19 -1.73
CA GLU A 385 13.50 -25.45 -1.90
C GLU A 385 12.63 -25.60 -0.64
N PRO A 386 12.19 -24.51 -0.01
CA PRO A 386 11.37 -24.59 1.18
C PRO A 386 10.01 -25.20 0.84
N ALA A 387 9.53 -26.11 1.71
CA ALA A 387 8.17 -26.60 1.61
C ALA A 387 7.15 -25.46 1.79
N ARG A 388 7.52 -24.46 2.59
CA ARG A 388 6.75 -23.25 2.83
C ARG A 388 7.62 -22.13 3.39
N VAL A 389 7.27 -20.89 3.06
CA VAL A 389 7.77 -19.69 3.75
C VAL A 389 6.57 -18.97 4.35
N LEU A 390 6.55 -18.81 5.66
CA LEU A 390 5.43 -18.25 6.41
C LEU A 390 5.85 -17.01 7.21
N PRO A 391 5.13 -15.88 7.15
CA PRO A 391 5.31 -14.81 8.12
C PRO A 391 4.98 -15.28 9.53
N ALA A 392 5.73 -14.77 10.51
CA ALA A 392 5.49 -14.99 11.93
C ALA A 392 5.61 -13.70 12.73
N ALA A 393 4.72 -13.49 13.70
CA ALA A 393 4.81 -12.39 14.66
C ALA A 393 5.38 -12.90 15.99
N LEU A 394 6.37 -12.19 16.53
CA LEU A 394 6.97 -12.48 17.83
C LEU A 394 6.17 -11.81 18.94
N VAL A 395 5.38 -12.60 19.66
CA VAL A 395 4.54 -12.16 20.80
C VAL A 395 5.06 -12.85 22.05
N GLY A 396 5.47 -12.07 23.05
CA GLY A 396 6.21 -12.63 24.18
C GLY A 396 7.49 -13.32 23.70
N ASP A 397 7.66 -14.60 23.98
CA ASP A 397 8.79 -15.41 23.49
C ASP A 397 8.35 -16.46 22.45
N ASP A 398 7.20 -16.26 21.81
CA ASP A 398 6.62 -17.20 20.86
C ASP A 398 6.47 -16.59 19.46
N LEU A 399 6.73 -17.40 18.43
CA LEU A 399 6.53 -17.04 17.02
C LEU A 399 5.17 -17.58 16.55
N LEU A 400 4.18 -16.69 16.46
CA LEU A 400 2.84 -17.00 15.94
C LEU A 400 2.88 -17.07 14.41
N LEU A 401 2.43 -18.18 13.83
CA LEU A 401 2.55 -18.47 12.40
C LEU A 401 1.27 -18.14 11.62
N PHE A 402 1.45 -17.59 10.42
CA PHE A 402 0.36 -17.20 9.54
C PHE A 402 0.63 -17.66 8.11
N ASP A 403 -0.39 -18.13 7.38
CA ASP A 403 -0.26 -18.51 5.97
C ASP A 403 -0.91 -17.45 5.05
N PRO A 404 -0.12 -16.65 4.32
CA PRO A 404 -0.63 -15.58 3.47
C PRO A 404 -1.28 -16.07 2.17
N GLU A 405 -1.06 -17.32 1.76
CA GLU A 405 -1.74 -17.92 0.60
C GLU A 405 -3.13 -18.40 0.99
N TYR A 406 -3.22 -19.11 2.13
CA TYR A 406 -4.51 -19.52 2.68
C TYR A 406 -5.27 -18.33 3.28
N GLY A 407 -4.54 -17.28 3.65
CA GLY A 407 -5.06 -16.05 4.23
C GLY A 407 -5.54 -16.21 5.68
N LEU A 408 -4.96 -17.16 6.42
CA LEU A 408 -5.40 -17.55 7.76
C LEU A 408 -4.20 -17.73 8.71
N PRO A 409 -4.36 -17.47 10.02
CA PRO A 409 -3.42 -17.95 11.02
C PRO A 409 -3.35 -19.48 10.99
N LEU A 410 -2.17 -20.05 11.26
CA LEU A 410 -2.09 -21.49 11.48
C LEU A 410 -2.93 -21.88 12.72
N PRO A 411 -3.61 -23.03 12.71
CA PRO A 411 -4.57 -23.36 13.75
C PRO A 411 -3.87 -23.84 15.03
N GLY A 412 -3.93 -23.05 16.10
CA GLY A 412 -3.44 -23.40 17.43
C GLY A 412 -4.53 -23.98 18.34
N ALA A 413 -4.24 -24.06 19.64
CA ALA A 413 -5.23 -24.41 20.66
C ALA A 413 -6.19 -23.24 20.92
N ASP A 414 -5.64 -22.06 21.22
CA ASP A 414 -6.37 -20.84 21.57
C ASP A 414 -5.93 -19.66 20.67
N GLY A 415 -6.07 -19.81 19.35
CA GLY A 415 -5.73 -18.78 18.37
C GLY A 415 -4.62 -19.22 17.38
N PRO A 416 -3.80 -18.28 16.86
CA PRO A 416 -2.70 -18.62 15.96
C PRO A 416 -1.69 -19.57 16.61
N ALA A 417 -1.32 -20.64 15.92
CA ALA A 417 -0.34 -21.60 16.42
C ALA A 417 1.07 -21.00 16.50
N THR A 418 1.82 -21.36 17.55
CA THR A 418 3.24 -21.02 17.66
C THR A 418 4.12 -21.98 16.85
N LEU A 419 5.35 -21.57 16.52
CA LEU A 419 6.35 -22.46 15.94
C LEU A 419 6.58 -23.72 16.79
N THR A 420 6.69 -23.54 18.11
CA THR A 420 6.89 -24.65 19.07
C THR A 420 5.71 -25.62 19.07
N GLU A 421 4.48 -25.11 19.00
CA GLU A 421 3.27 -25.92 18.91
C GLU A 421 3.22 -26.72 17.62
N VAL A 422 3.50 -26.09 16.46
CA VAL A 422 3.50 -26.78 15.16
C VAL A 422 4.57 -27.86 15.08
N GLN A 423 5.71 -27.66 15.74
CA GLN A 423 6.78 -28.66 15.83
C GLN A 423 6.42 -29.84 16.74
N SER A 424 5.74 -29.56 17.86
CA SER A 424 5.37 -30.57 18.85
C SER A 424 4.09 -31.34 18.46
N HIS A 425 3.16 -30.66 17.79
CA HIS A 425 1.83 -31.12 17.40
C HIS A 425 1.59 -30.84 15.91
N PRO A 426 2.34 -31.49 14.99
CA PRO A 426 2.19 -31.27 13.55
C PRO A 426 0.82 -31.73 13.00
N ASP A 427 0.05 -32.49 13.79
CA ASP A 427 -1.34 -32.84 13.49
C ASP A 427 -2.27 -31.62 13.43
N LEU A 428 -1.92 -30.51 14.10
CA LEU A 428 -2.64 -29.23 13.98
C LEU A 428 -2.74 -28.78 12.52
N LEU A 429 -1.67 -28.97 11.74
CA LEU A 429 -1.62 -28.59 10.32
C LEU A 429 -2.61 -29.37 9.45
N ARG A 430 -3.04 -30.55 9.90
CA ARG A 430 -3.99 -31.39 9.14
C ARG A 430 -5.39 -30.76 9.11
N LYS A 431 -5.69 -29.82 10.02
CA LYS A 431 -6.89 -28.95 9.93
C LYS A 431 -6.91 -28.09 8.67
N PHE A 432 -5.81 -27.97 7.94
CA PHE A 432 -5.71 -27.29 6.63
C PHE A 432 -5.70 -28.26 5.45
N ASP A 433 -5.76 -29.57 5.67
CA ASP A 433 -5.83 -30.55 4.58
C ASP A 433 -7.17 -30.43 3.85
N LEU A 434 -7.10 -30.53 2.52
CA LEU A 434 -8.25 -30.62 1.63
C LEU A 434 -8.23 -31.97 0.88
N PRO A 435 -9.39 -32.48 0.44
CA PRO A 435 -9.45 -33.67 -0.40
C PRO A 435 -8.57 -33.51 -1.65
N ASP A 436 -7.64 -34.44 -1.83
CA ASP A 436 -6.67 -34.48 -2.94
C ASP A 436 -5.75 -33.25 -3.03
N ALA A 437 -5.61 -32.49 -1.94
CA ALA A 437 -4.71 -31.34 -1.82
C ALA A 437 -4.29 -31.17 -0.35
N PRO A 438 -3.41 -32.05 0.18
CA PRO A 438 -2.92 -31.94 1.55
C PRO A 438 -2.12 -30.66 1.73
N TYR A 439 -2.15 -30.09 2.94
CA TYR A 439 -1.38 -28.92 3.29
C TYR A 439 0.13 -29.21 3.16
N PRO A 440 0.93 -28.34 2.51
CA PRO A 440 2.32 -28.63 2.16
C PRO A 440 3.25 -28.91 3.35
N LEU A 441 3.04 -28.24 4.49
CA LEU A 441 3.86 -28.47 5.68
C LEU A 441 3.42 -29.73 6.42
N ASN A 442 4.36 -30.63 6.66
CA ASN A 442 4.16 -31.86 7.42
C ASN A 442 5.19 -31.98 8.57
N ALA A 443 5.06 -33.04 9.37
CA ALA A 443 5.89 -33.29 10.55
C ALA A 443 7.40 -33.41 10.29
N GLU A 444 7.83 -33.73 9.07
CA GLU A 444 9.25 -33.77 8.71
C GLU A 444 9.77 -32.36 8.46
N ASN A 445 9.06 -31.56 7.66
CA ASN A 445 9.48 -30.21 7.28
C ASN A 445 9.44 -29.22 8.45
N THR A 446 8.51 -29.38 9.40
CA THR A 446 8.38 -28.46 10.54
C THR A 446 9.59 -28.49 11.48
N LYS A 447 10.38 -29.56 11.45
CA LYS A 447 11.62 -29.71 12.24
C LYS A 447 12.73 -28.78 11.79
N TYR A 448 12.65 -28.24 10.58
CA TYR A 448 13.66 -27.40 10.00
C TYR A 448 13.10 -25.99 9.82
N ALA A 449 13.44 -25.06 10.72
CA ALA A 449 12.90 -23.71 10.72
C ALA A 449 14.03 -22.69 10.76
N THR A 450 14.28 -22.07 9.59
CA THR A 450 15.17 -20.90 9.49
C THR A 450 14.34 -19.63 9.59
N VAL A 451 14.62 -18.81 10.60
CA VAL A 451 13.95 -17.53 10.80
C VAL A 451 14.70 -16.44 10.04
N GLN A 452 13.98 -15.66 9.23
CA GLN A 452 14.54 -14.71 8.28
C GLN A 452 13.99 -13.31 8.58
N ILE A 453 14.87 -12.41 9.01
CA ILE A 453 14.53 -11.03 9.31
C ILE A 453 14.35 -10.26 8.00
N VAL A 454 13.20 -9.60 7.86
CA VAL A 454 12.91 -8.73 6.71
C VAL A 454 13.58 -7.37 6.93
N ALA A 455 14.50 -7.00 6.04
CA ALA A 455 15.10 -5.66 6.00
C ALA A 455 15.63 -5.35 4.59
N THR A 456 15.22 -4.21 4.05
CA THR A 456 15.73 -3.62 2.80
C THR A 456 17.06 -2.90 3.02
N PRO A 457 17.83 -2.59 1.95
CA PRO A 457 19.04 -1.76 2.09
C PRO A 457 18.80 -0.43 2.81
N LEU A 458 17.66 0.23 2.56
CA LEU A 458 17.30 1.46 3.26
C LEU A 458 17.11 1.23 4.76
N GLN A 459 16.36 0.19 5.14
CA GLN A 459 16.11 -0.14 6.56
C GLN A 459 17.38 -0.54 7.32
N LEU A 460 18.40 -1.02 6.60
CA LEU A 460 19.72 -1.36 7.16
C LEU A 460 20.68 -0.15 7.22
N SER A 461 20.28 1.01 6.73
CA SER A 461 21.17 2.18 6.63
C SER A 461 21.13 3.07 7.87
N ARG A 462 22.25 3.72 8.15
CA ARG A 462 22.36 4.77 9.17
C ARG A 462 21.41 5.93 8.90
N ARG A 463 21.24 6.36 7.64
CA ARG A 463 20.35 7.48 7.28
C ARG A 463 18.89 7.22 7.67
N ALA A 464 18.40 5.99 7.53
CA ALA A 464 17.05 5.64 7.94
C ALA A 464 16.90 5.70 9.46
N ARG A 465 17.89 5.20 10.21
CA ARG A 465 17.89 5.25 11.67
C ARG A 465 17.91 6.68 12.19
N LEU A 466 18.79 7.52 11.65
CA LEU A 466 18.88 8.93 12.03
C LEU A 466 17.56 9.66 11.78
N LEU A 467 16.95 9.43 10.61
CA LEU A 467 15.67 10.06 10.29
C LEU A 467 14.57 9.58 11.23
N GLU A 468 14.46 8.28 11.49
CA GLU A 468 13.51 7.73 12.48
C GLU A 468 13.68 8.38 13.86
N ASP A 469 14.91 8.45 14.37
CA ASP A 469 15.22 9.02 15.70
C ASP A 469 14.91 10.52 15.80
N ALA A 470 14.88 11.21 14.67
CA ALA A 470 14.63 12.64 14.61
C ALA A 470 13.14 12.99 14.49
N LEU A 471 12.29 12.07 14.05
CA LEU A 471 10.85 12.32 13.89
C LEU A 471 10.13 12.26 15.24
N GLU A 472 9.28 13.25 15.52
CA GLU A 472 8.57 13.38 16.79
C GLU A 472 7.04 13.46 16.60
N GLY A 473 6.29 13.20 17.69
CA GLY A 473 4.84 13.38 17.72
C GLY A 473 4.09 12.58 16.65
N THR A 474 3.28 13.27 15.84
CA THR A 474 2.48 12.67 14.75
C THR A 474 3.33 12.25 13.54
N GLN A 475 4.62 12.59 13.51
CA GLN A 475 5.53 12.27 12.41
C GLN A 475 6.24 10.92 12.61
N ILE A 476 6.14 10.32 13.79
CA ILE A 476 6.80 9.05 14.12
C ILE A 476 6.40 7.98 13.09
N VAL A 477 7.41 7.34 12.52
CA VAL A 477 7.30 6.21 11.59
C VAL A 477 8.56 5.37 11.76
N THR A 478 8.43 4.05 11.81
CA THR A 478 9.59 3.15 11.90
C THR A 478 10.20 2.97 10.51
N LEU A 479 11.45 3.38 10.33
CA LEU A 479 12.18 3.36 9.06
C LEU A 479 13.38 2.41 9.08
N ALA A 480 14.00 2.20 10.24
CA ALA A 480 15.15 1.33 10.40
C ALA A 480 14.75 -0.04 10.94
N ALA A 481 15.58 -1.05 10.66
CA ALA A 481 15.49 -2.37 11.25
C ALA A 481 16.66 -2.59 12.21
N ASP A 482 16.38 -2.76 13.50
CA ASP A 482 17.37 -3.22 14.48
C ASP A 482 17.54 -4.74 14.37
N VAL A 483 18.24 -5.15 13.32
CA VAL A 483 18.39 -6.57 12.98
C VAL A 483 19.29 -7.31 13.97
N ASP A 484 20.25 -6.63 14.61
CA ASP A 484 21.16 -7.26 15.57
C ASP A 484 20.45 -7.58 16.89
N ALA A 485 19.67 -6.64 17.43
CA ALA A 485 18.88 -6.90 18.64
C ALA A 485 17.82 -7.99 18.40
N LEU A 486 17.15 -7.93 17.24
CA LEU A 486 16.15 -8.93 16.89
C LEU A 486 16.79 -10.32 16.67
N GLN A 487 17.96 -10.40 16.02
CA GLN A 487 18.70 -11.64 15.84
C GLN A 487 19.06 -12.30 17.19
N GLN A 488 19.55 -11.51 18.15
CA GLN A 488 19.92 -12.02 19.47
C GLN A 488 18.72 -12.57 20.25
N ARG A 489 17.54 -12.00 20.05
CA ARG A 489 16.30 -12.48 20.66
C ARG A 489 15.82 -13.76 19.99
N LEU A 490 15.74 -13.77 18.66
CA LEU A 490 15.27 -14.92 17.87
C LEU A 490 16.17 -16.16 18.03
N ALA A 491 17.49 -15.98 18.10
CA ALA A 491 18.44 -17.08 18.23
C ALA A 491 18.35 -17.84 19.57
N LYS A 492 17.58 -17.31 20.53
CA LYS A 492 17.34 -17.96 21.84
C LYS A 492 16.03 -18.75 21.87
N LEU A 493 15.19 -18.62 20.85
CA LEU A 493 13.88 -19.26 20.83
C LEU A 493 14.03 -20.76 20.55
N PRO A 494 13.22 -21.62 21.21
CA PRO A 494 13.20 -23.04 20.92
C PRO A 494 12.73 -23.27 19.49
N GLY A 495 13.26 -24.31 18.84
CA GLY A 495 12.81 -24.71 17.51
C GLY A 495 13.35 -23.87 16.34
N VAL A 496 14.18 -22.86 16.61
CA VAL A 496 14.85 -22.04 15.58
C VAL A 496 16.23 -22.60 15.28
N ASP A 497 16.48 -23.01 14.04
CA ASP A 497 17.77 -23.57 13.63
C ASP A 497 18.81 -22.50 13.33
N ALA A 498 18.36 -21.43 12.66
CA ALA A 498 19.20 -20.34 12.23
C ALA A 498 18.39 -19.04 12.11
N VAL A 499 19.10 -17.91 12.22
CA VAL A 499 18.55 -16.58 11.97
C VAL A 499 19.35 -15.92 10.85
N THR A 500 18.68 -15.53 9.76
CA THR A 500 19.30 -14.91 8.58
C THR A 500 18.54 -13.65 8.16
N LEU A 501 19.01 -12.94 7.13
CA LEU A 501 18.17 -11.97 6.40
C LEU A 501 17.29 -12.70 5.38
N TRP A 502 16.09 -12.16 5.16
CA TRP A 502 15.19 -12.65 4.13
C TRP A 502 15.62 -12.15 2.74
N PRO A 503 15.95 -13.03 1.78
CA PRO A 503 16.39 -12.64 0.45
C PRO A 503 15.33 -11.85 -0.36
N GLY A 504 14.04 -12.13 -0.14
CA GLY A 504 12.94 -11.51 -0.88
C GLY A 504 12.90 -9.98 -0.79
N ALA A 505 13.43 -9.38 0.29
CA ALA A 505 13.55 -7.93 0.44
C ALA A 505 14.54 -7.28 -0.55
N PHE A 506 15.41 -8.08 -1.18
CA PHE A 506 16.42 -7.67 -2.15
C PHE A 506 16.05 -8.06 -3.58
N ASP A 507 15.24 -9.11 -3.74
CA ASP A 507 14.83 -9.62 -5.05
C ASP A 507 14.04 -8.60 -5.87
N GLY A 508 13.23 -7.75 -5.22
CA GLY A 508 12.55 -6.63 -5.88
C GLY A 508 13.52 -5.65 -6.55
N LEU A 509 14.63 -5.32 -5.89
CA LEU A 509 15.70 -4.49 -6.47
C LEU A 509 16.41 -5.25 -7.58
N ALA A 510 16.85 -6.49 -7.35
CA ALA A 510 17.57 -7.26 -8.36
C ALA A 510 16.74 -7.50 -9.64
N SER A 511 15.46 -7.85 -9.47
CA SER A 511 14.52 -8.09 -10.56
C SER A 511 14.29 -6.83 -11.39
N SER A 512 14.14 -5.66 -10.76
CA SER A 512 14.00 -4.36 -11.44
C SER A 512 15.13 -4.05 -12.44
N TYR A 513 16.34 -4.59 -12.24
CA TYR A 513 17.47 -4.44 -13.17
C TYR A 513 17.53 -5.50 -14.27
N THR A 514 16.73 -6.56 -14.17
CA THR A 514 16.73 -7.71 -15.08
C THR A 514 15.38 -7.95 -15.76
N THR A 515 14.34 -7.16 -15.42
CA THR A 515 13.00 -7.23 -15.99
C THR A 515 12.99 -7.28 -17.52
N SER A 516 12.27 -8.27 -18.07
CA SER A 516 12.13 -8.49 -19.51
C SER A 516 11.26 -7.42 -20.19
N PRO A 517 11.42 -7.15 -21.50
CA PRO A 517 10.55 -6.19 -22.21
C PRO A 517 9.05 -6.50 -22.06
N LYS A 518 8.66 -7.78 -22.14
CA LYS A 518 7.26 -8.21 -21.96
C LYS A 518 6.73 -7.84 -20.58
N THR A 519 7.53 -8.06 -19.53
CA THR A 519 7.13 -7.71 -18.16
C THR A 519 7.02 -6.19 -18.00
N ARG A 520 7.94 -5.41 -18.58
CA ARG A 520 7.87 -3.94 -18.53
C ARG A 520 6.61 -3.37 -19.20
N THR A 521 6.21 -3.93 -20.35
CA THR A 521 4.92 -3.57 -20.97
C THR A 521 3.75 -3.86 -20.03
N ALA A 522 3.75 -5.01 -19.36
CA ALA A 522 2.70 -5.35 -18.38
C ALA A 522 2.70 -4.40 -17.17
N GLU A 523 3.87 -4.06 -16.64
CA GLU A 523 4.03 -3.10 -15.54
C GLU A 523 3.52 -1.69 -15.93
N VAL A 524 3.85 -1.21 -17.13
CA VAL A 524 3.34 0.06 -17.65
C VAL A 524 1.82 0.02 -17.80
N MET A 525 1.27 -1.03 -18.41
CA MET A 525 -0.19 -1.20 -18.55
C MET A 525 -0.90 -1.19 -17.19
N GLN A 526 -0.32 -1.86 -16.19
CA GLN A 526 -0.85 -1.90 -14.83
C GLN A 526 -0.79 -0.53 -14.13
N PHE A 527 0.29 0.23 -14.30
CA PHE A 527 0.45 1.55 -13.68
C PHE A 527 -0.33 2.66 -14.39
N THR A 528 -0.65 2.49 -15.68
CA THR A 528 -1.23 3.55 -16.53
C THR A 528 -2.49 4.21 -15.94
N PRO A 529 -3.50 3.47 -15.40
CA PRO A 529 -4.67 4.09 -14.79
C PRO A 529 -4.32 5.04 -13.63
N LEU A 530 -3.35 4.66 -12.79
CA LEU A 530 -2.90 5.45 -11.66
C LEU A 530 -2.11 6.69 -12.08
N ALA A 531 -1.36 6.60 -13.18
CA ALA A 531 -0.61 7.73 -13.73
C ALA A 531 -1.53 8.77 -14.41
N GLN A 532 -2.54 8.32 -15.15
CA GLN A 532 -3.40 9.20 -15.95
C GLN A 532 -4.62 9.73 -15.20
N LEU A 533 -5.03 9.08 -14.11
CA LEU A 533 -6.20 9.44 -13.30
C LEU A 533 -5.73 9.68 -11.85
N PRO A 534 -5.20 10.89 -11.55
CA PRO A 534 -4.59 11.18 -10.25
C PRO A 534 -5.61 11.13 -9.11
N GLU A 535 -6.90 11.33 -9.40
CA GLU A 535 -7.98 11.15 -8.43
C GLU A 535 -8.07 9.69 -7.92
N LEU A 536 -7.77 8.70 -8.77
CA LEU A 536 -7.74 7.28 -8.36
C LEU A 536 -6.56 7.02 -7.42
N TRP A 537 -5.37 7.55 -7.75
CA TRP A 537 -4.20 7.48 -6.88
C TRP A 537 -4.48 8.14 -5.53
N GLN A 538 -4.99 9.37 -5.53
CA GLN A 538 -5.27 10.11 -4.31
C GLN A 538 -6.30 9.38 -3.44
N ALA A 539 -7.40 8.89 -4.02
CA ALA A 539 -8.40 8.11 -3.32
C ALA A 539 -7.79 6.91 -2.60
N ARG A 540 -6.87 6.19 -3.27
CA ARG A 540 -6.19 5.02 -2.70
C ARG A 540 -5.26 5.41 -1.56
N THR A 541 -4.51 6.50 -1.68
CA THR A 541 -3.67 7.00 -0.59
C THR A 541 -4.47 7.52 0.62
N LEU A 542 -5.64 8.15 0.39
CA LEU A 542 -6.54 8.60 1.47
C LEU A 542 -7.24 7.42 2.15
N HIS A 543 -7.54 6.35 1.40
CA HIS A 543 -7.99 5.08 1.99
C HIS A 543 -6.92 4.54 2.96
N PHE A 544 -5.64 4.56 2.59
CA PHE A 544 -4.56 4.14 3.50
C PHE A 544 -4.43 5.05 4.72
N GLN A 545 -4.59 6.37 4.54
CA GLN A 545 -4.51 7.35 5.61
C GLN A 545 -5.53 7.06 6.73
N GLY A 546 -6.72 6.59 6.36
CA GLY A 546 -7.80 6.32 7.31
C GLY A 546 -8.28 7.57 8.02
N PHE A 547 -8.83 7.38 9.22
CA PHE A 547 -9.21 8.48 10.10
C PHE A 547 -8.04 8.89 11.00
N LYS A 548 -7.72 10.18 11.04
CA LYS A 548 -6.75 10.78 11.95
C LYS A 548 -7.44 11.83 12.81
N ASP A 549 -7.40 11.61 14.12
CA ASP A 549 -7.88 12.58 15.11
C ASP A 549 -7.05 13.88 15.08
N VAL A 550 -7.60 14.95 15.65
CA VAL A 550 -6.90 16.23 15.79
C VAL A 550 -5.62 16.01 16.61
N PRO A 551 -4.43 16.39 16.07
CA PRO A 551 -3.16 16.29 16.78
C PRO A 551 -3.25 16.93 18.15
N ARG A 552 -2.60 16.34 19.16
CA ARG A 552 -2.66 16.84 20.54
C ARG A 552 -2.27 18.32 20.65
N GLU A 553 -1.29 18.76 19.88
CA GLU A 553 -0.83 20.16 19.85
C GLU A 553 -1.90 21.15 19.34
N LEU A 554 -2.88 20.67 18.56
CA LEU A 554 -3.93 21.47 17.93
C LEU A 554 -5.30 21.32 18.61
N ARG A 555 -5.42 20.52 19.69
CA ARG A 555 -6.71 20.27 20.35
C ARG A 555 -7.32 21.51 21.03
N ASP A 556 -6.48 22.48 21.37
CA ASP A 556 -6.92 23.76 21.92
C ASP A 556 -7.35 24.76 20.82
N ASP A 557 -7.08 24.46 19.54
CA ASP A 557 -7.56 25.24 18.41
C ASP A 557 -8.99 24.84 18.05
N THR A 558 -9.94 25.75 18.25
CA THR A 558 -11.36 25.54 17.96
C THR A 558 -11.67 25.30 16.48
N LEU A 559 -10.73 25.59 15.58
CA LEU A 559 -10.86 25.38 14.14
C LEU A 559 -10.16 24.10 13.66
N ALA A 560 -9.45 23.39 14.52
CA ALA A 560 -8.77 22.17 14.12
C ALA A 560 -9.78 21.04 13.91
N GLU A 561 -9.81 20.51 12.68
CA GLU A 561 -10.68 19.40 12.30
C GLU A 561 -9.89 18.10 12.16
N PRO A 562 -10.48 16.94 12.50
CA PRO A 562 -9.87 15.65 12.22
C PRO A 562 -9.78 15.42 10.70
N LYS A 563 -8.76 14.67 10.27
CA LYS A 563 -8.63 14.27 8.87
C LYS A 563 -9.32 12.93 8.65
N ASP A 564 -10.41 12.93 7.90
CA ASP A 564 -11.17 11.72 7.57
C ASP A 564 -10.86 11.26 6.14
N GLY A 565 -9.68 10.64 5.96
CA GLY A 565 -9.24 10.14 4.66
C GLY A 565 -10.19 9.10 4.08
N HIS A 566 -10.87 8.31 4.91
CA HIS A 566 -11.89 7.37 4.45
C HIS A 566 -13.09 8.07 3.81
N ARG A 567 -13.60 9.14 4.42
CA ARG A 567 -14.69 9.93 3.84
C ARG A 567 -14.26 10.61 2.55
N ASP A 568 -13.07 11.19 2.52
CA ASP A 568 -12.60 11.97 1.38
C ASP A 568 -12.27 11.04 0.18
N ALA A 569 -11.76 9.83 0.44
CA ALA A 569 -11.54 8.81 -0.58
C ALA A 569 -12.83 8.38 -1.31
N VAL A 570 -13.99 8.33 -0.63
CA VAL A 570 -15.27 7.97 -1.26
C VAL A 570 -15.59 8.91 -2.42
N GLY A 571 -15.45 10.22 -2.22
CA GLY A 571 -15.76 11.22 -3.23
C GLY A 571 -14.87 11.08 -4.46
N LEU A 572 -13.58 10.83 -4.26
CA LEU A 572 -12.60 10.66 -5.34
C LEU A 572 -12.77 9.36 -6.11
N TYR A 573 -13.03 8.23 -5.43
CA TYR A 573 -13.38 6.99 -6.11
C TYR A 573 -14.67 7.13 -6.93
N GLN A 574 -15.63 7.94 -6.49
CA GLN A 574 -16.87 8.21 -7.22
C GLN A 574 -16.74 9.28 -8.30
N HIS A 575 -15.57 9.92 -8.42
CA HIS A 575 -15.36 10.99 -9.37
C HIS A 575 -15.59 10.51 -10.82
N LYS A 576 -16.23 11.35 -11.65
CA LYS A 576 -16.67 10.97 -13.00
C LYS A 576 -15.51 10.60 -13.94
N ARG A 577 -14.29 11.11 -13.68
CA ARG A 577 -13.09 10.72 -14.42
C ARG A 577 -12.60 9.32 -14.04
N VAL A 578 -12.71 8.96 -12.77
CA VAL A 578 -12.31 7.65 -12.25
C VAL A 578 -13.34 6.58 -12.64
N ARG A 579 -14.62 6.92 -12.52
CA ARG A 579 -15.76 6.06 -12.84
C ARG A 579 -16.57 6.62 -14.01
N ALA A 580 -16.03 6.50 -15.21
CA ALA A 580 -16.75 6.83 -16.43
C ALA A 580 -18.07 6.03 -16.54
N SER A 581 -19.10 6.65 -17.11
CA SER A 581 -20.36 5.96 -17.42
C SER A 581 -20.13 4.90 -18.50
N ASP A 582 -20.96 3.85 -18.52
CA ASP A 582 -20.83 2.80 -19.55
C ASP A 582 -21.07 3.35 -20.96
N ALA A 583 -21.99 4.31 -21.11
CA ALA A 583 -22.21 5.02 -22.36
C ALA A 583 -20.96 5.77 -22.83
N LEU A 584 -20.20 6.40 -21.91
CA LEU A 584 -18.93 7.06 -22.25
C LEU A 584 -17.87 6.02 -22.65
N LEU A 585 -17.73 4.95 -21.87
CA LEU A 585 -16.73 3.89 -22.16
C LEU A 585 -16.92 3.27 -23.54
N GLN A 586 -18.15 3.12 -24.01
CA GLN A 586 -18.47 2.55 -25.33
C GLN A 586 -18.06 3.43 -26.51
N VAL A 587 -17.90 4.73 -26.31
CA VAL A 587 -17.55 5.68 -27.39
C VAL A 587 -16.08 6.13 -27.33
N LEU A 588 -15.33 5.73 -26.31
CA LEU A 588 -13.89 5.99 -26.22
C LEU A 588 -13.12 5.09 -27.18
N ASP A 589 -11.95 5.57 -27.62
CA ASP A 589 -10.99 4.71 -28.33
C ASP A 589 -10.52 3.55 -27.43
N PRO A 590 -10.12 2.39 -28.00
CA PRO A 590 -9.81 1.19 -27.21
C PRO A 590 -8.76 1.39 -26.13
N ALA A 591 -7.73 2.20 -26.40
CA ALA A 591 -6.66 2.49 -25.43
C ALA A 591 -7.21 3.25 -24.22
N LYS A 592 -8.04 4.29 -24.44
CA LYS A 592 -8.73 4.97 -23.35
C LYS A 592 -9.76 4.07 -22.67
N GLN A 593 -10.50 3.26 -23.42
CA GLN A 593 -11.48 2.34 -22.85
C GLN A 593 -10.81 1.38 -21.85
N GLN A 594 -9.61 0.88 -22.16
CA GLN A 594 -8.82 0.03 -21.25
C GLN A 594 -8.48 0.79 -19.95
N VAL A 595 -7.95 2.02 -20.05
CA VAL A 595 -7.54 2.82 -18.89
C VAL A 595 -8.72 3.18 -17.99
N TYR A 596 -9.78 3.76 -18.57
CA TYR A 596 -10.96 4.19 -17.81
C TYR A 596 -11.78 2.99 -17.30
N GLY A 597 -11.81 1.89 -18.06
CA GLY A 597 -12.43 0.63 -17.63
C GLY A 597 -11.72 0.02 -16.43
N ALA A 598 -10.38 -0.09 -16.49
CA ALA A 598 -9.56 -0.58 -15.38
C ALA A 598 -9.71 0.30 -14.13
N SER A 599 -9.70 1.63 -14.30
CA SER A 599 -9.95 2.59 -13.22
C SER A 599 -11.32 2.41 -12.58
N LYS A 600 -12.38 2.29 -13.38
CA LYS A 600 -13.75 2.06 -12.88
C LYS A 600 -13.85 0.76 -12.08
N GLN A 601 -13.24 -0.31 -12.57
CA GLN A 601 -13.21 -1.60 -11.89
C GLN A 601 -12.46 -1.51 -10.56
N ALA A 602 -11.26 -0.93 -10.53
CA ALA A 602 -10.48 -0.71 -9.31
C ALA A 602 -11.24 0.14 -8.28
N ALA A 603 -11.82 1.26 -8.71
CA ALA A 603 -12.61 2.10 -7.83
C ALA A 603 -13.87 1.39 -7.29
N SER A 604 -14.54 0.53 -8.08
CA SER A 604 -15.68 -0.27 -7.60
C SER A 604 -15.25 -1.20 -6.48
N TYR A 605 -14.16 -1.94 -6.72
CA TYR A 605 -13.64 -2.93 -5.79
C TYR A 605 -13.19 -2.26 -4.48
N TRP A 606 -12.39 -1.20 -4.57
CA TRP A 606 -11.88 -0.47 -3.41
C TRP A 606 -12.95 0.30 -2.64
N LEU A 607 -14.01 0.81 -3.30
CA LEU A 607 -15.20 1.33 -2.59
C LEU A 607 -15.88 0.25 -1.76
N GLY A 608 -15.92 -0.99 -2.27
CA GLY A 608 -16.42 -2.14 -1.53
C GLY A 608 -15.60 -2.43 -0.27
N LEU A 609 -14.28 -2.50 -0.41
CA LEU A 609 -13.36 -2.68 0.72
C LEU A 609 -13.47 -1.55 1.75
N LEU A 610 -13.46 -0.30 1.29
CA LEU A 610 -13.59 0.87 2.17
C LEU A 610 -14.95 0.90 2.87
N SER A 611 -16.03 0.50 2.20
CA SER A 611 -17.35 0.39 2.84
C SER A 611 -17.36 -0.68 3.92
N TYR A 612 -16.68 -1.82 3.69
CA TYR A 612 -16.50 -2.89 4.68
C TYR A 612 -15.70 -2.40 5.90
N ASP A 613 -14.58 -1.71 5.67
CA ASP A 613 -13.71 -1.17 6.72
C ASP A 613 -14.45 -0.13 7.59
N ARG A 614 -15.35 0.67 6.99
CA ARG A 614 -16.22 1.62 7.70
C ARG A 614 -17.42 0.98 8.41
N GLY A 615 -17.59 -0.34 8.31
CA GLY A 615 -18.75 -1.06 8.85
C GLY A 615 -20.06 -0.84 8.09
N ASN A 616 -20.05 -0.17 6.94
CA ASN A 616 -21.23 -0.02 6.09
C ASN A 616 -21.37 -1.25 5.17
N LEU A 617 -21.77 -2.37 5.78
CA LEU A 617 -21.77 -3.66 5.10
C LEU A 617 -22.83 -3.75 3.99
N THR A 618 -23.94 -3.02 4.09
CA THR A 618 -24.94 -2.93 3.02
C THR A 618 -24.35 -2.26 1.76
N ALA A 619 -23.60 -1.17 1.92
CA ALA A 619 -22.89 -0.55 0.81
C ALA A 619 -21.77 -1.45 0.29
N ALA A 620 -21.02 -2.11 1.18
CA ALA A 620 -19.97 -3.06 0.80
C ALA A 620 -20.54 -4.19 -0.06
N ASN A 621 -21.68 -4.77 0.33
CA ASN A 621 -22.39 -5.79 -0.44
C ASN A 621 -22.74 -5.27 -1.85
N ASN A 622 -23.32 -4.07 -1.98
CA ASN A 622 -23.64 -3.50 -3.27
C ASN A 622 -22.40 -3.36 -4.17
N TRP A 623 -21.31 -2.79 -3.64
CA TRP A 623 -20.09 -2.53 -4.40
C TRP A 623 -19.33 -3.81 -4.78
N LEU A 624 -19.20 -4.76 -3.85
CA LEU A 624 -18.46 -6.01 -4.07
C LEU A 624 -19.24 -6.97 -4.95
N ASN A 625 -20.55 -7.10 -4.76
CA ASN A 625 -21.39 -7.96 -5.59
C ASN A 625 -21.72 -7.29 -6.94
N GLN A 626 -22.59 -6.28 -6.93
CA GLN A 626 -23.23 -5.76 -8.15
C GLN A 626 -22.29 -4.92 -9.02
N ARG A 627 -21.20 -4.38 -8.48
CA ARG A 627 -20.31 -3.44 -9.18
C ARG A 627 -18.90 -3.96 -9.41
N SER A 628 -18.57 -5.13 -8.86
CA SER A 628 -17.25 -5.76 -8.99
C SER A 628 -17.39 -7.22 -9.43
N PHE A 629 -17.77 -8.13 -8.54
CA PHE A 629 -17.81 -9.57 -8.81
C PHE A 629 -18.80 -9.95 -9.92
N ALA A 630 -20.08 -9.56 -9.80
CA ALA A 630 -21.11 -9.92 -10.78
C ALA A 630 -21.03 -9.09 -12.07
N ALA A 631 -20.54 -7.84 -11.98
CA ALA A 631 -20.42 -6.95 -13.13
C ALA A 631 -19.26 -7.32 -14.07
N TYR A 632 -18.21 -7.95 -13.52
CA TYR A 632 -16.98 -8.27 -14.25
C TYR A 632 -16.57 -9.71 -13.96
N PRO A 633 -17.28 -10.73 -14.52
CA PRO A 633 -16.99 -12.13 -14.28
C PRO A 633 -15.59 -12.56 -14.79
N ASP A 634 -15.01 -11.81 -15.73
CA ASP A 634 -13.64 -11.98 -16.22
C ASP A 634 -12.72 -10.81 -15.80
N GLY A 635 -13.13 -10.05 -14.79
CA GLY A 635 -12.41 -8.87 -14.33
C GLY A 635 -11.18 -9.21 -13.50
N ILE A 636 -10.24 -8.27 -13.42
CA ILE A 636 -9.01 -8.41 -12.63
C ILE A 636 -9.26 -8.61 -11.13
N TRP A 637 -10.45 -8.19 -10.65
CA TRP A 637 -10.88 -8.26 -9.25
C TRP A 637 -11.81 -9.44 -8.95
N LEU A 638 -11.91 -10.43 -9.85
CA LEU A 638 -12.84 -11.54 -9.67
C LEU A 638 -12.62 -12.27 -8.34
N GLU A 639 -11.38 -12.66 -8.05
CA GLU A 639 -11.05 -13.49 -6.89
C GLU A 639 -11.15 -12.71 -5.57
N GLY A 640 -10.60 -11.49 -5.54
CA GLY A 640 -10.71 -10.59 -4.40
C GLY A 640 -12.16 -10.15 -4.17
N GLY A 641 -12.92 -9.91 -5.23
CA GLY A 641 -14.34 -9.59 -5.19
C GLY A 641 -15.18 -10.73 -4.60
N ARG A 642 -14.96 -11.97 -5.05
CA ARG A 642 -15.62 -13.16 -4.50
C ARG A 642 -15.32 -13.32 -3.01
N TYR A 643 -14.04 -13.28 -2.63
CA TYR A 643 -13.61 -13.44 -1.24
C TYR A 643 -14.23 -12.36 -0.33
N ASN A 644 -14.09 -11.09 -0.70
CA ASN A 644 -14.58 -9.99 0.13
C ASN A 644 -16.11 -9.92 0.15
N PHE A 645 -16.80 -10.34 -0.92
CA PHE A 645 -18.25 -10.46 -0.91
C PHE A 645 -18.70 -11.54 0.07
N ALA A 646 -18.06 -12.71 0.07
CA ALA A 646 -18.35 -13.77 1.06
C ALA A 646 -18.11 -13.28 2.50
N ARG A 647 -16.99 -12.59 2.75
CA ARG A 647 -16.69 -11.95 4.05
C ARG A 647 -17.74 -10.93 4.46
N THR A 648 -18.30 -10.20 3.51
CA THR A 648 -19.36 -9.20 3.76
C THR A 648 -20.67 -9.88 4.12
N LEU A 649 -21.07 -10.93 3.40
CA LEU A 649 -22.27 -11.73 3.72
C LEU A 649 -22.16 -12.36 5.10
N HIS A 650 -21.04 -13.01 5.39
CA HIS A 650 -20.81 -13.66 6.68
C HIS A 650 -20.89 -12.66 7.85
N ARG A 651 -20.37 -11.44 7.68
CA ARG A 651 -20.45 -10.39 8.71
C ARG A 651 -21.84 -9.74 8.79
N LEU A 652 -22.58 -9.67 7.68
CA LEU A 652 -23.97 -9.19 7.66
C LEU A 652 -24.94 -10.16 8.32
N ALA A 653 -24.61 -11.44 8.31
CA ALA A 653 -25.48 -12.49 8.81
C ALA A 653 -25.89 -12.23 10.27
N ASP A 654 -24.98 -11.74 11.13
CA ASP A 654 -25.26 -11.50 12.56
C ASP A 654 -25.96 -12.70 13.24
N GLY A 655 -25.55 -13.92 12.88
CA GLY A 655 -26.17 -15.18 13.34
C GLY A 655 -27.24 -15.76 12.39
N ASP A 656 -27.57 -15.10 11.29
CA ASP A 656 -28.45 -15.64 10.24
C ASP A 656 -27.78 -16.81 9.48
N ALA A 657 -28.37 -17.99 9.62
CA ALA A 657 -27.87 -19.20 8.99
C ALA A 657 -27.92 -19.11 7.46
N GLU A 658 -28.94 -18.49 6.87
CA GLU A 658 -29.12 -18.42 5.42
C GLU A 658 -28.00 -17.59 4.75
N SER A 659 -27.72 -16.40 5.28
CA SER A 659 -26.64 -15.54 4.81
C SER A 659 -25.26 -16.17 5.02
N THR A 660 -25.08 -16.93 6.11
CA THR A 660 -23.85 -17.68 6.37
C THR A 660 -23.65 -18.81 5.36
N ILE A 661 -24.71 -19.57 5.05
CA ILE A 661 -24.68 -20.61 4.01
C ILE A 661 -24.34 -20.00 2.66
N ALA A 662 -24.96 -18.87 2.27
CA ALA A 662 -24.64 -18.18 1.03
C ALA A 662 -23.17 -17.74 0.96
N ALA A 663 -22.58 -17.28 2.08
CA ALA A 663 -21.17 -16.95 2.15
C ALA A 663 -20.26 -18.18 1.96
N ILE A 664 -20.62 -19.30 2.57
CA ILE A 664 -19.91 -20.59 2.45
C ILE A 664 -19.97 -21.09 0.99
N GLU A 665 -21.15 -21.10 0.37
CA GLU A 665 -21.33 -21.51 -1.02
C GLU A 665 -20.51 -20.65 -1.98
N LEU A 666 -20.44 -19.34 -1.72
CA LEU A 666 -19.65 -18.41 -2.52
C LEU A 666 -18.15 -18.73 -2.44
N LEU A 667 -17.61 -19.03 -1.26
CA LEU A 667 -16.22 -19.46 -1.12
C LEU A 667 -15.98 -20.81 -1.81
N GLN A 668 -16.89 -21.77 -1.63
CA GLN A 668 -16.81 -23.10 -2.25
C GLN A 668 -16.84 -23.05 -3.78
N SER A 669 -17.53 -22.06 -4.36
CA SER A 669 -17.60 -21.83 -5.81
C SER A 669 -16.27 -21.39 -6.45
N THR A 670 -15.23 -21.13 -5.65
CA THR A 670 -13.91 -20.75 -6.17
C THR A 670 -13.35 -21.85 -7.07
N PRO A 671 -12.94 -21.56 -8.32
CA PRO A 671 -12.36 -22.56 -9.21
C PRO A 671 -11.08 -23.16 -8.63
N ARG A 672 -10.88 -24.47 -8.78
CA ARG A 672 -9.66 -25.15 -8.27
C ARG A 672 -8.34 -24.59 -8.82
N ALA A 673 -8.37 -23.98 -10.01
CA ALA A 673 -7.21 -23.34 -10.62
C ALA A 673 -6.90 -21.93 -10.07
N ALA A 674 -7.82 -21.33 -9.30
CA ALA A 674 -7.61 -20.01 -8.72
C ALA A 674 -6.59 -20.08 -7.57
N PRO A 675 -5.66 -19.11 -7.45
CA PRO A 675 -4.67 -19.09 -6.37
C PRO A 675 -5.28 -19.14 -4.97
N SER A 676 -6.43 -18.52 -4.78
CA SER A 676 -7.18 -18.43 -3.52
C SER A 676 -7.98 -19.69 -3.17
N TRP A 677 -8.04 -20.70 -4.05
CA TRP A 677 -8.94 -21.84 -3.88
C TRP A 677 -8.76 -22.53 -2.53
N ALA A 678 -7.54 -22.93 -2.19
CA ALA A 678 -7.30 -23.73 -0.99
C ALA A 678 -7.69 -22.97 0.29
N GLY A 679 -7.27 -21.70 0.41
CA GLY A 679 -7.66 -20.83 1.51
C GLY A 679 -9.17 -20.65 1.63
N ASN A 680 -9.86 -20.44 0.51
CA ASN A 680 -11.31 -20.29 0.48
C ASN A 680 -12.04 -21.56 0.93
N GLN A 681 -11.57 -22.75 0.52
CA GLN A 681 -12.17 -24.01 0.96
C GLN A 681 -11.97 -24.26 2.46
N VAL A 682 -10.78 -23.95 2.99
CA VAL A 682 -10.50 -24.10 4.43
C VAL A 682 -11.38 -23.15 5.24
N LEU A 683 -11.48 -21.88 4.83
CA LEU A 683 -12.34 -20.90 5.51
C LEU A 683 -13.82 -21.29 5.45
N ALA A 684 -14.29 -21.76 4.29
CA ALA A 684 -15.66 -22.26 4.14
C ALA A 684 -15.97 -23.43 5.08
N ARG A 685 -15.02 -24.37 5.24
CA ARG A 685 -15.14 -25.47 6.21
C ARG A 685 -15.22 -24.96 7.65
N GLN A 686 -14.34 -24.03 8.04
CA GLN A 686 -14.35 -23.46 9.38
C GLN A 686 -15.68 -22.77 9.72
N TRP A 687 -16.25 -22.03 8.77
CA TRP A 687 -17.57 -21.40 8.96
C TRP A 687 -18.71 -22.42 9.02
N ALA A 688 -18.65 -23.49 8.22
CA ALA A 688 -19.64 -24.57 8.28
C ALA A 688 -19.60 -25.33 9.61
N GLU A 689 -18.40 -25.59 10.15
CA GLU A 689 -18.21 -26.22 11.46
C GLU A 689 -18.73 -25.33 12.60
N ALA A 690 -18.46 -24.02 12.56
CA ALA A 690 -18.97 -23.06 13.55
C ALA A 690 -20.51 -23.01 13.55
N LEU A 691 -21.14 -22.97 12.37
CA LEU A 691 -22.60 -22.96 12.24
C LEU A 691 -23.26 -24.23 12.83
N GLN A 692 -22.59 -25.38 12.71
CA GLN A 692 -23.06 -26.64 13.31
C GLN A 692 -22.85 -26.68 14.82
N GLY A 693 -21.76 -26.09 15.33
CA GLY A 693 -21.48 -25.97 16.76
C GLY A 693 -22.53 -25.14 17.50
N ASP A 694 -22.90 -23.98 16.95
CA ASP A 694 -23.93 -23.10 17.52
C ASP A 694 -25.32 -23.76 17.55
N SER A 695 -25.60 -24.66 16.60
CA SER A 695 -26.88 -25.40 16.54
C SER A 695 -26.98 -26.53 17.57
N ALA A 696 -25.85 -26.97 18.16
CA ALA A 696 -25.81 -28.09 19.10
C ALA A 696 -25.94 -27.67 20.57
N GLU A 697 -25.71 -26.39 20.90
CA GLU A 697 -25.89 -25.85 22.26
C GLU A 697 -27.36 -25.54 22.62
N ASP A 698 -28.29 -25.55 21.65
CA ASP A 698 -29.73 -25.28 21.83
C ASP A 698 -30.62 -26.56 21.81
N GLY A 699 -30.11 -27.71 22.26
CA GLY A 699 -30.86 -28.97 22.44
C GLY A 699 -31.23 -29.26 23.91
N PRO A 700 -32.37 -29.93 24.17
CA PRO A 700 -33.38 -29.49 25.14
C PRO A 700 -32.88 -29.49 26.59
N GLY A 701 -33.10 -28.36 27.27
CA GLY A 701 -32.93 -28.24 28.71
C GLY A 701 -33.77 -29.26 29.46
N ASP A 702 -33.15 -29.85 30.49
CA ASP A 702 -33.78 -30.71 31.48
C ASP A 702 -35.14 -30.14 31.92
N GLU A 703 -36.21 -30.89 31.64
CA GLU A 703 -37.52 -30.64 32.21
C GLU A 703 -37.44 -30.68 33.75
N PRO A 704 -37.89 -29.63 34.46
CA PRO A 704 -38.03 -29.72 35.90
C PRO A 704 -39.21 -30.64 36.22
N SER A 705 -38.94 -31.71 36.95
CA SER A 705 -39.92 -32.67 37.45
C SER A 705 -41.07 -31.98 38.18
N GLU A 706 -42.30 -32.17 37.67
CA GLU A 706 -43.55 -31.83 38.35
C GLU A 706 -43.74 -32.69 39.61
N GLU A 707 -43.62 -32.07 40.79
CA GLU A 707 -44.34 -32.51 42.00
C GLU A 707 -45.39 -31.46 42.35
N ASN A 708 -46.65 -31.87 42.33
CA ASN A 708 -47.78 -31.20 42.97
C ASN A 708 -48.49 -32.28 43.81
N PRO A 709 -49.01 -32.01 45.02
CA PRO A 709 -50.28 -31.28 45.09
C PRO A 709 -50.54 -30.42 46.37
N ALA A 710 -51.32 -29.35 46.14
CA ALA A 710 -52.48 -28.89 46.93
C ALA A 710 -52.33 -28.17 48.30
N ALA A 711 -52.89 -26.96 48.38
CA ALA A 711 -53.88 -26.43 49.37
C ALA A 711 -53.81 -24.88 49.36
N ALA A 712 -54.77 -24.15 48.77
CA ALA A 712 -56.04 -23.68 49.33
C ALA A 712 -55.97 -22.35 50.13
N ALA A 713 -56.86 -21.43 49.72
CA ALA A 713 -57.62 -20.44 50.52
C ALA A 713 -57.20 -18.94 50.56
N GLU A 714 -58.05 -18.14 49.89
CA GLU A 714 -58.87 -17.02 50.44
C GLU A 714 -58.34 -15.57 50.61
N GLY A 715 -59.16 -14.65 50.05
CA GLY A 715 -59.52 -13.32 50.57
C GLY A 715 -58.66 -12.12 50.12
N ASP A 716 -59.13 -10.90 49.86
CA ASP A 716 -60.44 -10.19 49.79
C ASP A 716 -60.09 -8.69 49.58
N GLY A 717 -60.95 -7.92 48.87
CA GLY A 717 -61.13 -6.44 48.84
C GLY A 717 -59.93 -5.51 48.55
N THR A 718 -60.02 -4.33 47.91
CA THR A 718 -61.14 -3.43 47.54
C THR A 718 -60.57 -2.28 46.68
N GLU A 719 -61.37 -1.82 45.70
CA GLU A 719 -61.58 -0.47 45.13
C GLU A 719 -60.54 0.67 45.31
N ASP A 720 -60.20 1.39 44.23
CA ASP A 720 -60.82 2.71 43.94
C ASP A 720 -60.61 3.14 42.47
N ALA A 721 -61.57 3.93 41.98
CA ALA A 721 -61.83 4.32 40.60
C ALA A 721 -61.12 5.62 40.16
N GLY A 722 -61.11 5.87 38.85
CA GLY A 722 -60.63 7.13 38.26
C GLY A 722 -60.68 7.16 36.74
N GLU A 723 -61.88 7.43 36.24
CA GLU A 723 -62.38 7.41 34.85
C GLU A 723 -61.98 8.63 33.98
N SER A 724 -61.73 8.40 32.68
CA SER A 724 -62.28 9.10 31.48
C SER A 724 -61.29 8.97 30.30
N ALA A 725 -61.52 8.12 29.29
CA ALA A 725 -62.37 8.30 28.10
C ALA A 725 -61.89 9.41 27.15
N ALA A 726 -61.92 9.34 25.82
CA ALA A 726 -62.06 8.31 24.77
C ALA A 726 -62.03 9.10 23.42
N GLU A 727 -62.14 8.38 22.30
CA GLU A 727 -62.32 8.83 20.89
C GLU A 727 -61.00 9.08 20.13
N ASP A 728 -60.50 8.20 19.25
CA ASP A 728 -61.08 7.33 18.22
C ASP A 728 -61.57 8.08 16.96
N SER A 729 -60.84 7.95 15.85
CA SER A 729 -61.41 7.70 14.52
C SER A 729 -60.36 7.63 13.40
N ALA A 730 -60.28 6.41 12.87
CA ALA A 730 -60.01 5.94 11.51
C ALA A 730 -59.64 6.89 10.33
N THR A 731 -58.68 6.37 9.56
CA THR A 731 -58.31 6.54 8.13
C THR A 731 -59.52 6.56 7.15
N PRO A 732 -59.39 7.02 5.88
CA PRO A 732 -58.74 6.21 4.81
C PRO A 732 -58.04 7.00 3.67
N ALA A 733 -57.44 6.20 2.78
CA ALA A 733 -56.63 6.51 1.59
C ALA A 733 -57.35 7.23 0.42
N ALA A 734 -56.56 7.84 -0.50
CA ALA A 734 -56.47 7.49 -1.93
C ALA A 734 -55.91 8.62 -2.84
N GLU A 735 -55.16 8.18 -3.87
CA GLU A 735 -55.15 8.66 -5.27
C GLU A 735 -54.47 9.99 -5.74
N SER A 736 -53.34 9.78 -6.44
CA SER A 736 -53.02 10.16 -7.85
C SER A 736 -53.08 11.60 -8.39
N ALA A 737 -52.01 11.94 -9.16
CA ALA A 737 -51.89 12.70 -10.43
C ALA A 737 -50.77 13.78 -10.38
N GLN A 738 -49.70 13.68 -11.19
CA GLN A 738 -49.50 14.41 -12.47
C GLN A 738 -49.79 15.94 -12.33
N THR A 739 -48.94 16.90 -12.67
CA THR A 739 -48.02 17.09 -13.81
C THR A 739 -47.30 18.44 -13.59
N GLU A 740 -45.99 18.52 -13.86
CA GLU A 740 -45.30 19.51 -14.72
C GLU A 740 -43.80 19.24 -14.77
#